data_AF-T0RFP8-F1
#
_entry.id   AF-T0RFP8-F1
#
_cell.length_a   1.000
_cell.length_b   1.000
_cell.length_c   1.000
_cell.angle_alpha   90.00
_cell.angle_beta   90.00
_cell.angle_gamma   90.00
#
_symmetry.space_group_name_H-M   'P 1'
#
loop_
_entity.id
_entity.type
_entity.pdbx_description
1 polymer ?
#
loop_
_entity_poly.entity_id
_entity_poly.type
_entity_poly.pdbx_seq_one_letter_code
_entity_poly.pdbx_strand_id
1 'polypeptide(L)'
;MGLHANAEILVYTMPVGNLSMELYEEYMGVLQSAAVIPISSLTRPGGYSTELSPFRSLSWESSQAIKYRFLDMNQVLHVPCEEVHASRRPLALLGICHCPTTENLREAYHHFTTVAAQFPTTIAHKCFAFEHAFGAGTLDDVAVLDNLVMFPLAAPLSDGHTTVSLHLQVVLDSLTVTILMSLESLIRAAVRQHQQTGTAAATDQATADAQLGLLHTQVDPLQDGVASASIPLQALPVAATPGRTRSGSMVPSTSTASAPSSGGGTGLLGLLEKEPRGRRRMIMRQRKLMGDYSLLLGCFSDALEFYLSALDGLRDDERRASSSFSDTLWLAAALEGYVTSLVLLMAPPFPGGNATNVKLNVEVIEKASEAIVLYAKAHCFGLVARLVSAIGEYYVAVHARLSTQKGTVDEAVWVRQLALETHGRLITCFSSLSVDLRLQHLLEMAAQCGHLRYVRKQAFFLHEAASLLVYKHRLASPPKVADLRAALFLDQIALGLLDDATSWVHLRFLVLRQLVAIARICQASPDTIVSYALSLLQLLTALRRDTEPATDTPQMPSNIWNDGFLEPFSSTSETDRVPAPLHAKTQSVYYAPPPLYEKDVRKALANASFFGVKHLPTTMAVAATTPRLLSTPRQLMTAVLNVQTSFGVSDSAKETHRRNDTTDKSADAETPFLELHTDVDVAMWQGACWALLQSDPASRTRTVIPLLHRLLDVRSMTPLAPRPLVSAADVRRLLDPVAAKATFMYNPFQAKTATSATTVATSYVYALGDLVAIQVEAANPLDIALVLPRLQAYCSGHMLAYPAAASLTPRQERASIRLTLRPQAVGDLVLEGINCVLPQQMLQYLLPRPVCLQVVDAIAVADWKGADRPVTLFANEDCVLPISLRNASTTQSMDDVTLLLSVHRQTDGFHAPITTMVTPGAPGRVAISDFGIAWDAVALDVDRWLPPQATLPLPLRIESTRPDVVDVKLRALYRGRDPEWYRESTTVLRVHVRAGVSVLGAPSTNGVAVWNAADIPFCVDGAVIAPQSVMNVALPSTECQRLPWETTDGSASGALLVPERPPVPERPPVPEAPASIALTTDARDAWKLGTFYEVHVATSVEDCANVELVVAVTVTDAVTNEPTSAATCLLAGALEYTVLDPIQVHVFQVAFLQTGQFRVSAMVSDDTTCASMTVDVVATDDVNTVE
;
A
#
# COMPACT_ATOMS: atom_id res chain seq x y z
N MET A 1 32.27 -18.04 10.16
CA MET A 1 32.93 -17.58 11.41
C MET A 1 34.15 -16.78 11.03
N GLY A 2 34.17 -15.47 11.32
CA GLY A 2 35.30 -14.57 11.06
C GLY A 2 36.60 -15.02 11.71
N LEU A 3 36.53 -15.86 12.76
CA LEU A 3 37.69 -16.53 13.36
C LEU A 3 38.39 -17.54 12.42
N HIS A 4 37.70 -18.09 11.41
CA HIS A 4 38.35 -18.98 10.42
C HIS A 4 39.38 -18.24 9.57
N ALA A 5 39.17 -16.95 9.30
CA ALA A 5 40.13 -16.14 8.54
C ALA A 5 41.49 -16.00 9.26
N ASN A 6 41.53 -16.23 10.58
CA ASN A 6 42.77 -16.26 11.35
C ASN A 6 43.56 -17.58 11.17
N ALA A 7 42.97 -18.60 10.55
CA ALA A 7 43.60 -19.89 10.24
C ALA A 7 43.84 -20.09 8.72
N GLU A 8 43.76 -19.02 7.92
CA GLU A 8 43.98 -19.05 6.47
C GLU A 8 45.30 -18.35 6.12
N ILE A 9 46.10 -18.99 5.27
CA ILE A 9 47.38 -18.41 4.81
C ILE A 9 47.09 -17.30 3.80
N LEU A 10 47.51 -16.09 4.13
CA LEU A 10 47.36 -14.93 3.25
C LEU A 10 48.37 -14.98 2.10
N VAL A 11 47.87 -14.85 0.88
CA VAL A 11 48.65 -14.75 -0.35
C VAL A 11 48.20 -13.52 -1.11
N TYR A 12 49.13 -12.62 -1.42
CA TYR A 12 48.83 -11.48 -2.27
C TYR A 12 48.95 -11.86 -3.74
N THR A 13 47.99 -11.39 -4.52
CA THR A 13 47.97 -11.54 -5.97
C THR A 13 48.08 -10.16 -6.61
N MET A 14 48.73 -10.09 -7.77
CA MET A 14 48.79 -8.88 -8.57
C MET A 14 48.70 -9.20 -10.06
N PRO A 15 48.04 -8.35 -10.87
CA PRO A 15 48.10 -8.45 -12.31
C PRO A 15 49.50 -8.08 -12.81
N VAL A 16 50.01 -8.85 -13.78
CA VAL A 16 51.35 -8.69 -14.37
C VAL A 16 51.23 -8.67 -15.89
N GLY A 17 51.73 -7.60 -16.51
CA GLY A 17 51.59 -7.35 -17.96
C GLY A 17 50.25 -6.69 -18.31
N ASN A 18 49.88 -6.75 -19.59
CA ASN A 18 48.65 -6.15 -20.12
C ASN A 18 47.45 -7.09 -19.90
N LEU A 19 47.05 -7.27 -18.63
CA LEU A 19 45.91 -8.10 -18.24
C LEU A 19 44.67 -7.23 -18.01
N SER A 20 43.54 -7.56 -18.65
CA SER A 20 42.26 -6.90 -18.34
C SER A 20 41.75 -7.34 -16.97
N MET A 21 41.05 -6.46 -16.25
CA MET A 21 40.54 -6.78 -14.91
C MET A 21 39.51 -7.92 -14.93
N GLU A 22 38.72 -8.05 -16.00
CA GLU A 22 37.76 -9.15 -16.17
C GLU A 22 38.46 -10.52 -16.23
N LEU A 23 39.55 -10.64 -17.00
CA LEU A 23 40.34 -11.88 -17.07
C LEU A 23 41.11 -12.14 -15.78
N TYR A 24 41.58 -11.09 -15.10
CA TYR A 24 42.19 -11.21 -13.78
C TYR A 24 41.22 -11.80 -12.75
N GLU A 25 39.97 -11.33 -12.73
CA GLU A 25 38.92 -11.86 -11.86
C GLU A 25 38.60 -13.33 -12.18
N GLU A 26 38.60 -13.72 -13.45
CA GLU A 26 38.43 -15.12 -13.86
C GLU A 26 39.54 -16.02 -13.32
N TYR A 27 40.81 -15.62 -13.50
CA TYR A 27 41.95 -16.37 -12.95
C TYR A 27 41.98 -16.38 -11.42
N MET A 28 41.54 -15.30 -10.77
CA MET A 28 41.33 -15.28 -9.32
C MET A 28 40.27 -16.29 -8.88
N GLY A 29 39.18 -16.44 -9.64
CA GLY A 29 38.19 -17.49 -9.42
C GLY A 29 38.78 -18.90 -9.51
N VAL A 30 39.66 -19.14 -10.49
CA VAL A 30 40.38 -20.42 -10.63
C VAL A 30 41.27 -20.68 -9.41
N LEU A 31 42.03 -19.68 -8.95
CA LEU A 31 42.86 -19.81 -7.73
C LEU A 31 42.03 -20.08 -6.48
N GLN A 32 40.92 -19.36 -6.31
CA GLN A 32 40.01 -19.54 -5.17
C GLN A 32 39.40 -20.95 -5.15
N SER A 33 39.11 -21.54 -6.31
CA SER A 33 38.61 -22.91 -6.41
C SER A 33 39.61 -23.97 -5.92
N ALA A 34 40.92 -23.67 -6.01
CA ALA A 34 42.02 -24.54 -5.57
C ALA A 34 42.62 -24.13 -4.21
N ALA A 35 41.93 -23.27 -3.44
CA ALA A 35 42.47 -22.68 -2.21
C ALA A 35 42.57 -23.64 -1.02
N VAL A 36 41.90 -24.79 -1.05
CA VAL A 36 41.90 -25.79 0.04
C VAL A 36 42.77 -26.97 -0.36
N ILE A 37 43.87 -27.18 0.35
CA ILE A 37 44.87 -28.18 0.01
C ILE A 37 44.90 -29.25 1.10
N PRO A 38 44.44 -30.47 0.82
CA PRO A 38 44.48 -31.55 1.80
C PRO A 38 45.94 -31.94 2.08
N ILE A 39 46.30 -32.09 3.35
CA ILE A 39 47.67 -32.48 3.72
C ILE A 39 48.04 -33.83 3.11
N SER A 40 47.06 -34.72 2.90
CA SER A 40 47.24 -36.00 2.23
C SER A 40 47.63 -35.91 0.75
N SER A 41 47.43 -34.78 0.06
CA SER A 41 47.96 -34.58 -1.32
C SER A 41 49.43 -34.19 -1.31
N LEU A 42 49.95 -33.69 -0.19
CA LEU A 42 51.31 -33.21 -0.08
C LEU A 42 52.31 -34.36 0.02
N THR A 43 53.41 -34.25 -0.72
CA THR A 43 54.50 -35.22 -0.62
C THR A 43 55.37 -34.90 0.60
N ARG A 44 55.48 -35.85 1.54
CA ARG A 44 56.36 -35.71 2.71
C ARG A 44 57.83 -35.57 2.26
N PRO A 45 58.55 -34.52 2.69
CA PRO A 45 59.97 -34.35 2.36
C PRO A 45 60.86 -35.46 2.95
N GLY A 46 61.91 -35.85 2.21
CA GLY A 46 62.87 -36.84 2.66
C GLY A 46 63.61 -36.41 3.94
N GLY A 47 63.65 -37.27 4.95
CA GLY A 47 64.29 -36.98 6.24
C GLY A 47 63.42 -36.27 7.28
N TYR A 48 62.13 -36.05 7.00
CA TYR A 48 61.18 -35.50 7.97
C TYR A 48 60.96 -36.46 9.16
N SER A 49 61.12 -35.95 10.39
CA SER A 49 60.83 -36.65 11.64
C SER A 49 59.83 -35.85 12.48
N THR A 50 58.71 -36.47 12.85
CA THR A 50 57.64 -35.86 13.65
C THR A 50 58.12 -35.44 15.04
N GLU A 51 59.04 -36.19 15.66
CA GLU A 51 59.58 -35.90 16.99
C GLU A 51 60.43 -34.62 17.04
N LEU A 52 61.06 -34.28 15.92
CA LEU A 52 61.87 -33.07 15.76
C LEU A 52 61.05 -31.88 15.25
N SER A 53 59.77 -32.08 14.95
CA SER A 53 58.88 -31.03 14.46
C SER A 53 58.37 -30.15 15.60
N PRO A 54 58.37 -28.81 15.44
CA PRO A 54 57.65 -27.91 16.35
C PRO A 54 56.12 -28.07 16.22
N PHE A 55 55.63 -28.70 15.15
CA PHE A 55 54.22 -28.97 14.88
C PHE A 55 53.90 -30.44 15.20
N ARG A 56 53.79 -30.77 16.49
CA ARG A 56 53.63 -32.16 16.97
C ARG A 56 52.29 -32.79 16.57
N SER A 57 51.27 -31.97 16.43
CA SER A 57 49.92 -32.37 16.02
C SER A 57 49.75 -32.48 14.51
N LEU A 58 50.74 -32.06 13.71
CA LEU A 58 50.70 -32.18 12.25
C LEU A 58 50.85 -33.64 11.82
N SER A 59 49.85 -34.17 11.11
CA SER A 59 49.92 -35.52 10.53
C SER A 59 49.77 -35.49 9.02
N TRP A 60 50.77 -36.03 8.32
CA TRP A 60 50.79 -36.16 6.86
C TRP A 60 49.74 -37.13 6.30
N GLU A 61 49.18 -38.00 7.15
CA GLU A 61 48.16 -38.99 6.78
C GLU A 61 46.75 -38.53 7.15
N SER A 62 46.62 -37.36 7.79
CA SER A 62 45.32 -36.83 8.22
C SER A 62 44.51 -36.27 7.06
N SER A 63 43.18 -36.25 7.22
CA SER A 63 42.25 -35.58 6.31
C SER A 63 42.20 -34.05 6.53
N GLN A 64 43.14 -33.49 7.28
CA GLN A 64 43.24 -32.06 7.50
C GLN A 64 43.67 -31.36 6.22
N ALA A 65 43.26 -30.11 6.04
CA ALA A 65 43.69 -29.30 4.91
C ALA A 65 44.37 -28.01 5.38
N ILE A 66 45.11 -27.38 4.48
CA ILE A 66 45.64 -26.03 4.65
C ILE A 66 44.87 -25.15 3.67
N LYS A 67 44.42 -23.99 4.14
CA LYS A 67 43.58 -23.09 3.33
C LYS A 67 44.33 -21.80 3.01
N TYR A 68 44.31 -21.43 1.74
CA TYR A 68 44.79 -20.15 1.25
C TYR A 68 43.68 -19.11 1.17
N ARG A 69 44.06 -17.86 1.42
CA ARG A 69 43.25 -16.67 1.17
C ARG A 69 43.99 -15.79 0.19
N PHE A 70 43.58 -15.84 -1.06
CA PHE A 70 44.10 -15.02 -2.14
C PHE A 70 43.42 -13.66 -2.11
N LEU A 71 44.19 -12.59 -1.95
CA LEU A 71 43.69 -11.22 -1.97
C LEU A 71 44.45 -10.39 -3.00
N ASP A 72 43.71 -9.60 -3.77
CA ASP A 72 44.30 -8.60 -4.66
C ASP A 72 44.96 -7.49 -3.83
N MET A 73 46.23 -7.23 -4.13
CA MET A 73 47.04 -6.22 -3.41
C MET A 73 46.38 -4.84 -3.42
N ASN A 74 45.62 -4.51 -4.47
CA ASN A 74 44.95 -3.21 -4.63
C ASN A 74 43.65 -3.07 -3.82
N GLN A 75 43.12 -4.17 -3.25
CA GLN A 75 41.82 -4.20 -2.56
C GLN A 75 41.94 -4.34 -1.03
N VAL A 76 43.15 -4.33 -0.49
CA VAL A 76 43.39 -4.55 0.95
C VAL A 76 43.04 -3.30 1.76
N LEU A 77 42.04 -3.43 2.64
CA LEU A 77 41.74 -2.43 3.67
C LEU A 77 42.73 -2.57 4.82
N HIS A 78 43.68 -1.64 4.92
CA HIS A 78 44.69 -1.65 5.97
C HIS A 78 44.09 -1.23 7.32
N VAL A 79 44.14 -2.13 8.31
CA VAL A 79 43.78 -1.82 9.69
C VAL A 79 45.06 -1.56 10.48
N PRO A 80 45.17 -0.43 11.22
CA PRO A 80 46.35 -0.16 12.03
C PRO A 80 46.71 -1.34 12.94
N CYS A 81 47.98 -1.71 12.94
CA CYS A 81 48.54 -2.79 13.74
C CYS A 81 48.00 -4.20 13.45
N GLU A 82 47.38 -4.46 12.30
CA GLU A 82 46.91 -5.81 11.98
C GLU A 82 48.06 -6.82 11.78
N GLU A 83 49.25 -6.33 11.44
CA GLU A 83 50.50 -7.10 11.31
C GLU A 83 50.91 -7.81 12.61
N VAL A 84 50.31 -7.49 13.76
CA VAL A 84 50.53 -8.25 15.00
C VAL A 84 50.01 -9.70 14.85
N HIS A 85 49.13 -9.97 13.89
CA HIS A 85 48.62 -11.30 13.54
C HIS A 85 49.34 -11.88 12.31
N ALA A 86 49.81 -13.12 12.39
CA ALA A 86 50.45 -13.76 11.24
C ALA A 86 49.48 -14.01 10.07
N SER A 87 48.18 -14.20 10.34
CA SER A 87 47.13 -14.32 9.31
C SER A 87 46.93 -13.07 8.44
N ARG A 88 47.55 -11.96 8.82
CA ARG A 88 47.56 -10.68 8.10
C ARG A 88 48.93 -10.36 7.49
N ARG A 89 49.90 -11.25 7.64
CA ARG A 89 51.21 -11.15 6.98
C ARG A 89 51.17 -12.02 5.72
N PRO A 90 51.38 -11.46 4.51
CA PRO A 90 51.41 -12.28 3.31
C PRO A 90 52.59 -13.25 3.37
N LEU A 91 52.34 -14.55 3.20
CA LEU A 91 53.40 -15.57 3.15
C LEU A 91 53.88 -15.85 1.73
N ALA A 92 53.08 -15.49 0.73
CA ALA A 92 53.48 -15.58 -0.67
C ALA A 92 52.92 -14.42 -1.50
N LEU A 93 53.60 -14.13 -2.60
CA LEU A 93 53.16 -13.19 -3.64
C LEU A 93 53.06 -13.92 -4.98
N LEU A 94 51.90 -13.82 -5.61
CA LEU A 94 51.61 -14.42 -6.91
C LEU A 94 51.36 -13.34 -7.97
N GLY A 95 52.19 -13.32 -9.01
CA GLY A 95 51.93 -12.53 -10.20
C GLY A 95 51.04 -13.31 -11.16
N ILE A 96 49.97 -12.72 -11.68
CA ILE A 96 49.09 -13.36 -12.67
C ILE A 96 49.30 -12.68 -14.01
N CYS A 97 49.73 -13.44 -15.01
CA CYS A 97 50.03 -12.97 -16.35
C CYS A 97 49.27 -13.80 -17.40
N HIS A 98 48.69 -13.14 -18.38
CA HIS A 98 48.09 -13.80 -19.56
C HIS A 98 49.05 -13.65 -20.74
N CYS A 99 49.59 -14.78 -21.22
CA CYS A 99 50.61 -14.77 -22.27
C CYS A 99 50.12 -14.15 -23.59
N PRO A 100 48.91 -14.44 -24.10
CA PRO A 100 48.45 -13.90 -25.38
C PRO A 100 48.39 -12.38 -25.47
N THR A 101 48.14 -11.68 -24.36
CA THR A 101 48.10 -10.20 -24.32
C THR A 101 49.43 -9.57 -23.90
N THR A 102 50.38 -10.37 -23.42
CA THR A 102 51.67 -9.89 -22.92
C THR A 102 52.75 -10.06 -23.97
N GLU A 103 53.15 -8.97 -24.63
CA GLU A 103 54.13 -9.00 -25.72
C GLU A 103 55.52 -9.46 -25.28
N ASN A 104 55.97 -9.10 -24.07
CA ASN A 104 57.29 -9.43 -23.55
C ASN A 104 57.24 -9.97 -22.11
N LEU A 105 57.27 -11.30 -21.99
CA LEU A 105 57.17 -12.01 -20.71
C LEU A 105 58.34 -11.70 -19.76
N ARG A 106 59.55 -11.43 -20.30
CA ARG A 106 60.73 -11.14 -19.47
C ARG A 106 60.62 -9.77 -18.78
N GLU A 107 60.11 -8.78 -19.49
CA GLU A 107 59.86 -7.45 -18.91
C GLU A 107 58.76 -7.49 -17.85
N ALA A 108 57.67 -8.20 -18.14
CA ALA A 108 56.58 -8.42 -17.20
C ALA A 108 57.07 -9.15 -15.93
N TYR A 109 57.91 -10.17 -16.07
CA TYR A 109 58.56 -10.85 -14.95
C TYR A 109 59.50 -9.93 -14.15
N HIS A 110 60.30 -9.09 -14.82
CA HIS A 110 61.14 -8.12 -14.12
C HIS A 110 60.33 -7.11 -13.31
N HIS A 111 59.21 -6.63 -13.85
CA HIS A 111 58.28 -5.78 -13.12
C HIS A 111 57.75 -6.50 -11.86
N PHE A 112 57.31 -7.76 -11.99
CA PHE A 112 56.91 -8.58 -10.85
C PHE A 112 58.03 -8.73 -9.81
N THR A 113 59.26 -9.04 -10.22
CA THR A 113 60.38 -9.18 -9.27
C THR A 113 60.72 -7.88 -8.54
N THR A 114 60.54 -6.74 -9.19
CA THR A 114 60.76 -5.42 -8.60
C THR A 114 59.72 -5.11 -7.52
N VAL A 115 58.46 -5.47 -7.76
CA VAL A 115 57.39 -5.35 -6.77
C VAL A 115 57.56 -6.37 -5.64
N ALA A 116 57.93 -7.60 -5.96
CA ALA A 116 58.21 -8.66 -4.99
C ALA A 116 59.30 -8.28 -3.98
N ALA A 117 60.32 -7.53 -4.41
CA ALA A 117 61.39 -7.04 -3.54
C ALA A 117 60.91 -6.08 -2.44
N GLN A 118 59.71 -5.50 -2.57
CA GLN A 118 59.10 -4.62 -1.57
C GLN A 118 58.53 -5.40 -0.37
N PHE A 119 58.40 -6.72 -0.49
CA PHE A 119 57.85 -7.60 0.54
C PHE A 119 58.91 -8.59 1.04
N PRO A 120 59.87 -8.15 1.88
CA PRO A 120 60.94 -9.02 2.36
C PRO A 120 60.47 -10.11 3.33
N THR A 121 59.22 -10.03 3.80
CA THR A 121 58.63 -10.96 4.78
C THR A 121 57.93 -12.17 4.14
N THR A 122 57.76 -12.23 2.81
CA THR A 122 57.15 -13.38 2.13
C THR A 122 58.14 -14.53 1.95
N ILE A 123 57.64 -15.77 2.01
CA ILE A 123 58.42 -17.00 1.88
C ILE A 123 58.65 -17.37 0.41
N ALA A 124 57.63 -17.15 -0.43
CA ALA A 124 57.65 -17.57 -1.82
C ALA A 124 57.08 -16.48 -2.74
N HIS A 125 57.73 -16.27 -3.87
CA HIS A 125 57.25 -15.42 -4.95
C HIS A 125 57.16 -16.26 -6.21
N LYS A 126 56.00 -16.32 -6.87
CA LYS A 126 55.84 -17.02 -8.15
C LYS A 126 55.06 -16.16 -9.13
N CYS A 127 55.45 -16.19 -10.40
CA CYS A 127 54.69 -15.57 -11.49
C CYS A 127 54.01 -16.68 -12.30
N PHE A 128 52.68 -16.65 -12.38
CA PHE A 128 51.85 -17.60 -13.10
C PHE A 128 51.50 -17.01 -14.47
N ALA A 129 52.01 -17.65 -15.52
CA ALA A 129 51.81 -17.25 -16.90
C ALA A 129 50.83 -18.22 -17.57
N PHE A 130 49.59 -17.78 -17.76
CA PHE A 130 48.50 -18.57 -18.33
C PHE A 130 48.50 -18.54 -19.87
N GLU A 131 47.99 -19.62 -20.47
CA GLU A 131 47.77 -19.79 -21.91
C GLU A 131 49.02 -19.60 -22.77
N HIS A 132 50.15 -20.15 -22.31
CA HIS A 132 51.36 -20.12 -23.11
C HIS A 132 51.28 -21.09 -24.30
N ALA A 133 51.44 -20.58 -25.52
CA ALA A 133 51.62 -21.39 -26.73
C ALA A 133 53.11 -21.76 -26.86
N PHE A 134 53.45 -23.04 -26.69
CA PHE A 134 54.84 -23.49 -26.81
C PHE A 134 55.35 -23.38 -28.26
N GLY A 135 56.02 -22.27 -28.57
CA GLY A 135 56.76 -22.08 -29.82
C GLY A 135 58.19 -22.62 -29.76
N ALA A 136 58.77 -22.94 -30.92
CA ALA A 136 60.18 -23.34 -30.99
C ALA A 136 61.08 -22.13 -30.66
N GLY A 137 61.82 -22.20 -29.54
CA GLY A 137 62.77 -21.18 -29.09
C GLY A 137 62.37 -20.39 -27.82
N THR A 138 61.10 -20.41 -27.39
CA THR A 138 60.67 -19.69 -26.18
C THR A 138 61.09 -20.39 -24.88
N LEU A 139 61.32 -21.70 -24.90
CA LEU A 139 61.71 -22.45 -23.69
C LEU A 139 63.11 -22.08 -23.19
N ASP A 140 64.07 -21.87 -24.08
CA ASP A 140 65.47 -21.62 -23.71
C ASP A 140 65.65 -20.24 -23.08
N ASP A 141 64.90 -19.23 -23.54
CA ASP A 141 64.92 -17.86 -23.02
C ASP A 141 64.19 -17.69 -21.67
N VAL A 142 63.30 -18.64 -21.35
CA VAL A 142 62.40 -18.59 -20.19
C VAL A 142 62.85 -19.55 -19.09
N ALA A 143 63.62 -20.60 -19.42
CA ALA A 143 64.20 -21.53 -18.45
C ALA A 143 65.15 -20.88 -17.42
N VAL A 144 65.67 -19.68 -17.72
CA VAL A 144 66.53 -18.89 -16.81
C VAL A 144 65.70 -18.19 -15.71
N LEU A 145 64.36 -18.18 -15.79
CA LEU A 145 63.48 -17.49 -14.85
C LEU A 145 62.99 -18.44 -13.74
N ASP A 146 63.76 -18.55 -12.66
CA ASP A 146 63.56 -19.53 -11.57
C ASP A 146 62.16 -19.55 -10.92
N ASN A 147 61.45 -18.40 -10.88
CA ASN A 147 60.15 -18.27 -10.20
C ASN A 147 58.96 -18.15 -11.15
N LEU A 148 59.14 -18.41 -12.44
CA LEU A 148 58.07 -18.39 -13.43
C LEU A 148 57.45 -19.78 -13.60
N VAL A 149 56.12 -19.85 -13.56
CA VAL A 149 55.34 -21.07 -13.81
C VAL A 149 54.47 -20.83 -15.03
N MET A 150 54.61 -21.67 -16.05
CA MET A 150 53.86 -21.56 -17.30
C MET A 150 52.75 -22.60 -17.35
N PHE A 151 51.53 -22.15 -17.60
CA PHE A 151 50.37 -23.01 -17.79
C PHE A 151 50.06 -23.17 -19.29
N PRO A 152 49.92 -24.40 -19.80
CA PRO A 152 49.50 -24.65 -21.17
C PRO A 152 48.05 -24.20 -21.41
N LEU A 153 47.63 -24.19 -22.69
CA LEU A 153 46.23 -24.01 -23.08
C LEU A 153 45.31 -24.99 -22.32
N ALA A 154 44.18 -24.47 -21.84
CA ALA A 154 43.20 -25.24 -21.08
C ALA A 154 42.53 -26.29 -21.99
N ALA A 155 42.90 -27.56 -21.80
CA ALA A 155 42.23 -28.69 -22.44
C ALA A 155 41.33 -29.39 -21.41
N PRO A 156 40.04 -29.62 -21.72
CA PRO A 156 39.16 -30.38 -20.85
C PRO A 156 39.55 -31.86 -20.82
N LEU A 157 39.64 -32.45 -19.63
CA LEU A 157 39.81 -33.89 -19.43
C LEU A 157 38.45 -34.59 -19.29
N SER A 158 38.45 -35.91 -19.44
CA SER A 158 37.25 -36.77 -19.30
C SER A 158 36.54 -36.64 -17.95
N ASP A 159 37.26 -36.22 -16.92
CA ASP A 159 36.80 -36.23 -15.53
C ASP A 159 36.20 -34.86 -15.11
N GLY A 160 36.01 -33.95 -16.06
CA GLY A 160 35.49 -32.60 -15.82
C GLY A 160 36.53 -31.56 -15.35
N HIS A 161 37.75 -32.00 -15.06
CA HIS A 161 38.89 -31.11 -14.76
C HIS A 161 39.57 -30.59 -16.04
N THR A 162 40.30 -29.48 -15.93
CA THR A 162 41.15 -28.96 -17.02
C THR A 162 42.62 -29.24 -16.75
N THR A 163 43.45 -29.30 -17.81
CA THR A 163 44.91 -29.39 -17.68
C THR A 163 45.49 -28.31 -16.75
N VAL A 164 44.94 -27.10 -16.82
CA VAL A 164 45.32 -25.97 -15.96
C VAL A 164 45.00 -26.25 -14.50
N SER A 165 43.82 -26.79 -14.19
CA SER A 165 43.43 -27.12 -12.80
C SER A 165 44.34 -28.16 -12.15
N LEU A 166 44.72 -29.21 -12.89
CA LEU A 166 45.62 -30.25 -12.39
C LEU A 166 47.04 -29.68 -12.16
N HIS A 167 47.55 -28.90 -13.11
CA HIS A 167 48.88 -28.27 -12.98
C HIS A 167 48.90 -27.27 -11.82
N LEU A 168 47.82 -26.50 -11.66
CA LEU A 168 47.68 -25.54 -10.56
C LEU A 168 47.71 -26.24 -9.21
N GLN A 169 47.03 -27.37 -9.08
CA GLN A 169 47.06 -28.18 -7.86
C GLN A 169 48.50 -28.61 -7.51
N VAL A 170 49.26 -29.14 -8.48
CA VAL A 170 50.67 -29.54 -8.26
C VAL A 170 51.54 -28.36 -7.83
N VAL A 171 51.35 -27.18 -8.46
CA VAL A 171 52.11 -25.97 -8.15
C VAL A 171 51.78 -25.45 -6.74
N LEU A 172 50.50 -25.46 -6.36
CA LEU A 172 50.05 -25.06 -5.03
C LEU A 172 50.47 -26.07 -3.95
N ASP A 173 50.44 -27.38 -4.23
CA ASP A 173 50.97 -28.42 -3.34
C ASP A 173 52.46 -28.19 -3.06
N SER A 174 53.25 -27.92 -4.10
CA SER A 174 54.67 -27.59 -3.98
C SER A 174 54.93 -26.31 -3.18
N LEU A 175 54.13 -25.27 -3.42
CA LEU A 175 54.18 -24.00 -2.67
C LEU A 175 53.85 -24.23 -1.20
N THR A 176 52.86 -25.08 -0.90
CA THR A 176 52.45 -25.43 0.47
C THR A 176 53.56 -26.15 1.22
N VAL A 177 54.20 -27.14 0.60
CA VAL A 177 55.36 -27.82 1.20
C VAL A 177 56.49 -26.83 1.48
N THR A 178 56.76 -25.90 0.56
CA THR A 178 57.79 -24.87 0.73
C THR A 178 57.49 -23.96 1.93
N ILE A 179 56.24 -23.49 2.07
CA ILE A 179 55.81 -22.68 3.21
C ILE A 179 55.90 -23.48 4.52
N LEU A 180 55.43 -24.73 4.53
CA LEU A 180 55.44 -25.55 5.72
C LEU A 180 56.87 -25.80 6.22
N MET A 181 57.79 -26.16 5.31
CA MET A 181 59.19 -26.43 5.65
C MET A 181 59.94 -25.18 6.12
N SER A 182 59.70 -24.03 5.50
CA SER A 182 60.33 -22.78 5.91
C SER A 182 59.85 -22.35 7.30
N LEU A 183 58.53 -22.40 7.58
CA LEU A 183 57.98 -22.12 8.91
C LEU A 183 58.55 -23.07 9.96
N GLU A 184 58.64 -24.36 9.65
CA GLU A 184 59.19 -25.36 10.55
C GLU A 184 60.67 -25.08 10.88
N SER A 185 61.46 -24.70 9.87
CA SER A 185 62.88 -24.33 10.04
C SER A 185 63.05 -23.07 10.90
N LEU A 186 62.19 -22.06 10.69
CA LEU A 186 62.21 -20.78 11.40
C LEU A 186 61.85 -20.95 12.87
N ILE A 187 60.77 -21.68 13.17
CA ILE A 187 60.37 -21.94 14.55
C ILE A 187 61.43 -22.77 15.28
N ARG A 188 62.01 -23.79 14.63
CA ARG A 188 63.13 -24.56 15.21
C ARG A 188 64.34 -23.69 15.50
N ALA A 189 64.70 -22.78 14.60
CA ALA A 189 65.82 -21.86 14.81
C ALA A 189 65.55 -20.94 16.02
N ALA A 190 64.37 -20.34 16.09
CA ALA A 190 63.99 -19.47 17.19
C ALA A 190 63.87 -20.19 18.54
N VAL A 191 63.30 -21.40 18.58
CA VAL A 191 63.24 -22.21 19.82
C VAL A 191 64.65 -22.60 20.30
N ARG A 192 65.57 -22.97 19.39
CA ARG A 192 66.98 -23.21 19.74
C ARG A 192 67.65 -21.95 20.28
N GLN A 193 67.39 -20.79 19.68
CA GLN A 193 67.89 -19.51 20.16
C GLN A 193 67.34 -19.18 21.56
N HIS A 194 66.07 -19.50 21.85
CA HIS A 194 65.51 -19.33 23.20
C HIS A 194 66.15 -20.26 24.24
N GLN A 195 66.62 -21.46 23.85
CA GLN A 195 67.24 -22.44 24.74
C GLN A 195 68.74 -22.21 24.98
N GLN A 196 69.49 -21.81 23.93
CA GLN A 196 70.95 -21.61 24.00
C GLN A 196 71.38 -20.36 24.77
N THR A 197 70.43 -19.48 25.10
CA THR A 197 70.71 -18.15 25.65
C THR A 197 70.88 -18.09 27.16
N GLY A 198 70.99 -19.27 27.81
CA GLY A 198 71.41 -19.41 29.21
C GLY A 198 72.92 -19.21 29.46
N THR A 199 73.75 -19.11 28.42
CA THR A 199 75.21 -18.94 28.55
C THR A 199 75.79 -18.09 27.42
N ALA A 200 76.23 -16.86 27.76
CA ALA A 200 77.13 -15.97 27.01
C ALA A 200 77.11 -16.03 25.46
N ALA A 201 76.35 -15.13 24.82
CA ALA A 201 76.62 -14.69 23.46
C ALA A 201 76.09 -13.25 23.27
N ALA A 202 76.98 -12.28 23.40
CA ALA A 202 76.81 -10.90 22.95
C ALA A 202 77.74 -10.72 21.76
N THR A 203 77.27 -11.04 20.56
CA THR A 203 77.92 -10.66 19.29
C THR A 203 76.90 -10.83 18.16
N ASP A 204 76.73 -9.75 17.41
CA ASP A 204 75.93 -9.57 16.19
C ASP A 204 74.40 -9.75 16.26
N GLN A 205 73.74 -8.76 16.88
CA GLN A 205 72.27 -8.57 16.82
C GLN A 205 71.78 -8.30 15.38
N ALA A 206 72.59 -7.66 14.53
CA ALA A 206 72.18 -7.20 13.19
C ALA A 206 72.09 -8.32 12.13
N THR A 207 72.87 -9.39 12.24
CA THR A 207 72.77 -10.57 11.36
C THR A 207 71.71 -11.56 11.83
N ALA A 208 71.45 -11.63 13.14
CA ALA A 208 70.36 -12.43 13.73
C ALA A 208 68.97 -11.87 13.40
N ASP A 209 68.79 -10.54 13.38
CA ASP A 209 67.52 -9.90 13.01
C ASP A 209 67.18 -10.09 11.52
N ALA A 210 68.18 -10.20 10.64
CA ALA A 210 67.97 -10.51 9.21
C ALA A 210 67.51 -11.96 8.97
N GLN A 211 67.80 -12.89 9.88
CA GLN A 211 67.40 -14.31 9.78
C GLN A 211 66.01 -14.59 10.39
N LEU A 212 65.40 -13.63 11.09
CA LEU A 212 64.14 -13.80 11.82
C LEU A 212 62.94 -13.07 11.18
N GLY A 213 63.02 -12.68 9.89
CA GLY A 213 62.06 -11.77 9.22
C GLY A 213 60.57 -12.04 9.50
N LEU A 214 60.13 -13.30 9.47
CA LEU A 214 58.73 -13.70 9.76
C LEU A 214 58.33 -13.64 11.24
N LEU A 215 59.30 -13.68 12.15
CA LEU A 215 59.12 -13.57 13.60
C LEU A 215 59.46 -12.16 14.11
N HIS A 216 59.45 -11.16 13.23
CA HIS A 216 59.71 -9.78 13.59
C HIS A 216 58.59 -9.19 14.47
N THR A 217 58.97 -8.54 15.57
CA THR A 217 58.07 -8.12 16.67
C THR A 217 57.92 -6.61 16.84
N GLN A 218 58.48 -5.78 15.96
CA GLN A 218 58.28 -4.33 16.01
C GLN A 218 57.00 -3.99 15.23
N VAL A 219 55.94 -3.72 15.96
CA VAL A 219 54.69 -3.15 15.46
C VAL A 219 54.29 -2.11 16.49
N ASP A 220 54.35 -0.84 16.11
CA ASP A 220 54.03 0.28 17.00
C ASP A 220 52.66 0.88 16.64
N PRO A 221 51.82 1.22 17.65
CA PRO A 221 50.55 1.90 17.39
C PRO A 221 50.81 3.35 16.95
N LEU A 222 50.53 3.65 15.68
CA LEU A 222 50.54 5.01 15.16
C LEU A 222 49.34 5.79 15.72
N GLN A 223 49.55 7.02 16.18
CA GLN A 223 48.47 7.96 16.46
C GLN A 223 47.90 8.46 15.14
N ASP A 224 46.61 8.16 14.87
CA ASP A 224 45.91 8.61 13.66
C ASP A 224 45.76 10.14 13.64
N GLY A 225 46.70 10.80 12.95
CA GLY A 225 46.55 12.13 12.39
C GLY A 225 46.57 12.02 10.86
N VAL A 226 45.40 12.14 10.24
CA VAL A 226 45.14 12.32 8.79
C VAL A 226 46.27 11.82 7.87
N ALA A 227 46.32 10.52 7.61
CA ALA A 227 47.14 9.95 6.54
C ALA A 227 46.26 9.72 5.31
N SER A 228 46.48 10.53 4.29
CA SER A 228 46.04 10.28 2.92
C SER A 228 46.40 8.86 2.49
N ALA A 229 45.49 8.18 1.79
CA ALA A 229 45.73 6.90 1.17
C ALA A 229 46.85 7.01 0.11
N SER A 230 48.08 6.85 0.55
CA SER A 230 49.23 6.49 -0.27
C SER A 230 50.28 5.84 0.62
N ILE A 231 50.77 4.69 0.17
CA ILE A 231 51.82 3.89 0.82
C ILE A 231 52.99 4.81 1.21
N PRO A 232 53.37 4.92 2.49
CA PRO A 232 54.65 5.51 2.82
C PRO A 232 55.74 4.48 2.48
N LEU A 233 56.36 4.66 1.31
CA LEU A 233 57.63 4.03 0.94
C LEU A 233 58.66 4.34 2.04
N GLN A 234 58.94 3.36 2.91
CA GLN A 234 60.09 3.41 3.80
C GLN A 234 61.35 3.34 2.93
N ALA A 235 61.98 4.49 2.72
CA ALA A 235 63.27 4.59 2.06
C ALA A 235 64.34 3.89 2.91
N LEU A 236 64.84 2.75 2.44
CA LEU A 236 66.05 2.12 2.95
C LEU A 236 67.28 2.97 2.56
N PRO A 237 68.30 3.10 3.44
CA PRO A 237 69.51 3.83 3.15
C PRO A 237 70.35 3.08 2.10
N VAL A 238 70.57 3.72 0.95
CA VAL A 238 71.46 3.22 -0.10
C VAL A 238 72.91 3.22 0.41
N ALA A 239 73.56 2.07 0.30
CA ALA A 239 74.96 1.86 0.62
C ALA A 239 75.86 2.76 -0.25
N ALA A 240 76.66 3.62 0.40
CA ALA A 240 77.66 4.45 -0.26
C ALA A 240 78.91 3.64 -0.62
N THR A 241 79.31 3.69 -1.89
CA THR A 241 80.67 3.33 -2.37
C THR A 241 81.50 4.62 -2.54
N PRO A 242 82.85 4.58 -2.41
CA PRO A 242 83.65 5.75 -2.06
C PRO A 242 84.20 6.49 -3.29
N GLY A 243 84.28 7.83 -3.22
CA GLY A 243 84.92 8.62 -4.28
C GLY A 243 84.99 10.13 -4.06
N ARG A 244 86.12 10.57 -3.49
CA ARG A 244 86.88 11.82 -3.77
C ARG A 244 86.16 13.17 -4.04
N THR A 245 86.44 14.09 -3.10
CA THR A 245 86.89 15.49 -3.26
C THR A 245 85.97 16.57 -3.86
N ARG A 246 85.74 17.60 -3.02
CA ARG A 246 86.12 19.02 -3.23
C ARG A 246 84.95 20.02 -3.09
N SER A 247 85.00 20.77 -1.98
CA SER A 247 84.77 22.21 -1.83
C SER A 247 83.42 22.82 -2.21
N GLY A 248 82.81 23.56 -1.27
CA GLY A 248 82.01 24.74 -1.63
C GLY A 248 80.80 25.03 -0.74
N SER A 249 81.06 25.72 0.37
CA SER A 249 80.18 26.65 1.10
C SER A 249 78.96 27.20 0.35
N MET A 250 77.75 27.10 0.94
CA MET A 250 76.97 28.28 1.39
C MET A 250 75.76 27.88 2.26
N VAL A 251 75.75 28.44 3.46
CA VAL A 251 74.70 28.59 4.51
C VAL A 251 73.94 29.93 4.22
N PRO A 252 72.82 30.41 4.82
CA PRO A 252 72.01 30.07 6.03
C PRO A 252 70.47 29.99 5.75
N SER A 253 69.47 29.89 6.66
CA SER A 253 69.33 30.18 8.10
C SER A 253 67.99 29.63 8.65
N THR A 254 68.06 29.03 9.85
CA THR A 254 67.16 29.14 11.03
C THR A 254 65.62 29.09 10.89
N SER A 255 64.96 28.16 11.60
CA SER A 255 64.57 28.36 13.01
C SER A 255 63.75 27.20 13.64
N THR A 256 64.30 26.73 14.76
CA THR A 256 63.63 26.38 16.04
C THR A 256 62.68 25.17 16.15
N ALA A 257 63.20 24.10 16.76
CA ALA A 257 62.45 23.29 17.72
C ALA A 257 63.38 22.90 18.89
N SER A 258 62.93 23.25 20.09
CA SER A 258 63.58 23.19 21.38
C SER A 258 63.76 21.76 21.93
N ALA A 259 64.99 21.41 22.30
CA ALA A 259 65.28 20.34 23.24
C ALA A 259 65.11 20.85 24.68
N PRO A 260 64.57 20.05 25.62
CA PRO A 260 64.82 20.27 27.04
C PRO A 260 66.13 19.61 27.46
N SER A 261 66.94 20.39 28.18
CA SER A 261 68.23 20.05 28.76
C SER A 261 68.14 19.04 29.90
N SER A 262 69.18 18.21 29.95
CA SER A 262 69.58 17.24 30.98
C SER A 262 69.69 17.80 32.41
N GLY A 263 69.47 16.93 33.40
CA GLY A 263 70.00 17.09 34.75
C GLY A 263 70.34 15.75 35.41
N GLY A 264 71.61 15.57 35.77
CA GLY A 264 72.03 14.74 36.91
C GLY A 264 72.46 13.31 36.61
N GLY A 265 73.75 13.03 36.77
CA GLY A 265 74.38 11.76 36.42
C GLY A 265 73.97 10.57 37.30
N THR A 266 73.89 9.40 36.66
CA THR A 266 74.09 8.02 37.17
C THR A 266 73.73 7.06 36.01
N GLY A 267 74.45 7.16 34.89
CA GLY A 267 74.00 6.59 33.61
C GLY A 267 74.59 5.23 33.21
N LEU A 268 75.58 4.68 33.93
CA LEU A 268 76.26 3.46 33.48
C LEU A 268 75.60 2.15 33.99
N LEU A 269 74.89 2.20 35.13
CA LEU A 269 74.24 1.01 35.72
C LEU A 269 72.81 0.79 35.17
N GLY A 270 72.13 1.86 34.72
CA GLY A 270 70.79 1.78 34.12
C GLY A 270 70.75 1.26 32.67
N LEU A 271 71.90 1.18 32.00
CA LEU A 271 72.00 0.62 30.65
C LEU A 271 72.04 -0.92 30.67
N LEU A 272 72.61 -1.52 31.71
CA LEU A 272 72.75 -2.98 31.86
C LEU A 272 71.45 -3.68 32.34
N GLU A 273 70.52 -2.96 32.98
CA GLU A 273 69.24 -3.54 33.44
C GLU A 273 68.09 -3.43 32.42
N LYS A 274 68.21 -2.58 31.39
CA LYS A 274 67.20 -2.43 30.33
C LYS A 274 67.22 -3.56 29.31
N GLU A 275 68.39 -4.15 29.06
CA GLU A 275 68.64 -5.22 28.08
C GLU A 275 67.88 -6.54 28.34
N PRO A 276 67.83 -7.09 29.57
CA PRO A 276 67.09 -8.34 29.82
C PRO A 276 65.56 -8.17 29.71
N ARG A 277 65.04 -6.96 29.91
CA ARG A 277 63.59 -6.66 29.86
C ARG A 277 63.06 -6.56 28.43
N GLY A 278 63.82 -5.95 27.51
CA GLY A 278 63.50 -5.97 26.08
C GLY A 278 63.51 -7.39 25.51
N ARG A 279 64.50 -8.20 25.93
CA ARG A 279 64.70 -9.57 25.46
C ARG A 279 63.58 -10.53 25.86
N ARG A 280 63.15 -10.53 27.13
CA ARG A 280 62.03 -11.37 27.58
C ARG A 280 60.73 -11.05 26.83
N ARG A 281 60.45 -9.76 26.60
CA ARG A 281 59.29 -9.33 25.79
C ARG A 281 59.36 -9.81 24.35
N MET A 282 60.52 -9.66 23.70
CA MET A 282 60.75 -10.15 22.34
C MET A 282 60.47 -11.66 22.24
N ILE A 283 60.99 -12.46 23.17
CA ILE A 283 60.75 -13.92 23.22
C ILE A 283 59.25 -14.23 23.32
N MET A 284 58.50 -13.52 24.16
CA MET A 284 57.06 -13.79 24.34
C MET A 284 56.23 -13.35 23.13
N ARG A 285 56.59 -12.23 22.48
CA ARG A 285 56.00 -11.82 21.20
C ARG A 285 56.28 -12.82 20.09
N GLN A 286 57.50 -13.37 20.04
CA GLN A 286 57.85 -14.46 19.11
C GLN A 286 57.06 -15.74 19.40
N ARG A 287 56.87 -16.12 20.67
CA ARG A 287 56.01 -17.27 21.04
C ARG A 287 54.57 -17.09 20.58
N LYS A 288 54.02 -15.88 20.68
CA LYS A 288 52.71 -15.55 20.12
C LYS A 288 52.67 -15.83 18.61
N LEU A 289 53.65 -15.34 17.85
CA LEU A 289 53.72 -15.58 16.40
C LEU A 289 53.92 -17.07 16.05
N MET A 290 54.68 -17.83 16.84
CA MET A 290 54.79 -19.28 16.70
C MET A 290 53.42 -19.95 16.85
N GLY A 291 52.60 -19.48 17.80
CA GLY A 291 51.20 -19.89 17.95
C GLY A 291 50.37 -19.57 16.71
N ASP A 292 50.47 -18.35 16.17
CA ASP A 292 49.74 -17.96 14.96
C ASP A 292 50.14 -18.82 13.73
N TYR A 293 51.42 -19.11 13.53
CA TYR A 293 51.85 -19.98 12.42
C TYR A 293 51.38 -21.42 12.61
N SER A 294 51.34 -21.91 13.85
CA SER A 294 50.76 -23.22 14.17
C SER A 294 49.25 -23.26 13.86
N LEU A 295 48.54 -22.16 14.15
CA LEU A 295 47.12 -21.98 13.83
C LEU A 295 46.86 -22.01 12.32
N LEU A 296 47.69 -21.34 11.51
CA LEU A 296 47.60 -21.32 10.03
C LEU A 296 47.78 -22.71 9.41
N LEU A 297 48.59 -23.57 10.03
CA LEU A 297 48.79 -24.96 9.59
C LEU A 297 47.69 -25.90 10.11
N GLY A 298 46.75 -25.40 10.93
CA GLY A 298 45.67 -26.16 11.55
C GLY A 298 46.09 -26.99 12.77
N CYS A 299 47.29 -26.76 13.31
CA CYS A 299 47.82 -27.41 14.51
C CYS A 299 47.32 -26.73 15.79
N PHE A 300 46.00 -26.82 16.04
CA PHE A 300 45.32 -26.02 17.07
C PHE A 300 45.76 -26.33 18.50
N SER A 301 46.05 -27.60 18.82
CA SER A 301 46.52 -28.01 20.15
C SER A 301 47.87 -27.40 20.49
N ASP A 302 48.79 -27.43 19.52
CA ASP A 302 50.15 -26.91 19.71
C ASP A 302 50.11 -25.37 19.80
N ALA A 303 49.26 -24.73 19.00
CA ALA A 303 49.03 -23.29 19.06
C ALA A 303 48.59 -22.84 20.46
N LEU A 304 47.70 -23.59 21.13
CA LEU A 304 47.27 -23.29 22.50
C LEU A 304 48.42 -23.30 23.50
N GLU A 305 49.36 -24.26 23.42
CA GLU A 305 50.53 -24.29 24.30
C GLU A 305 51.42 -23.05 24.11
N PHE A 306 51.65 -22.65 22.86
CA PHE A 306 52.40 -21.43 22.55
C PHE A 306 51.70 -20.16 23.06
N TYR A 307 50.38 -20.05 22.89
CA TYR A 307 49.62 -18.92 23.40
C TYR A 307 49.59 -18.87 24.92
N LEU A 308 49.35 -20.00 25.61
CA LEU A 308 49.37 -20.04 27.08
C LEU A 308 50.71 -19.54 27.63
N SER A 309 51.81 -20.02 27.06
CA SER A 309 53.14 -19.54 27.45
C SER A 309 53.35 -18.05 27.15
N ALA A 310 52.85 -17.55 26.02
CA ALA A 310 52.96 -16.13 25.68
C ALA A 310 52.12 -15.26 26.63
N LEU A 311 50.91 -15.70 26.98
CA LEU A 311 50.00 -15.02 27.89
C LEU A 311 50.60 -14.88 29.30
N ASP A 312 51.18 -15.94 29.84
CA ASP A 312 51.83 -15.90 31.16
C ASP A 312 52.97 -14.89 31.17
N GLY A 313 53.80 -14.88 30.12
CA GLY A 313 54.92 -13.94 29.98
C GLY A 313 54.48 -12.49 29.78
N LEU A 314 53.49 -12.24 28.92
CA LEU A 314 53.01 -10.90 28.58
C LEU A 314 52.16 -10.28 29.71
N ARG A 315 51.38 -11.06 30.46
CA ARG A 315 50.62 -10.57 31.63
C ARG A 315 51.54 -10.11 32.76
N ASP A 316 52.61 -10.87 33.02
CA ASP A 316 53.61 -10.47 34.00
C ASP A 316 54.27 -9.13 33.62
N ASP A 317 54.49 -8.92 32.33
CA ASP A 317 55.09 -7.69 31.81
C ASP A 317 54.10 -6.51 31.83
N GLU A 318 52.81 -6.71 31.49
CA GLU A 318 51.78 -5.65 31.59
C GLU A 318 51.63 -5.14 33.04
N ARG A 319 51.61 -6.05 34.03
CA ARG A 319 51.52 -5.69 35.45
C ARG A 319 52.71 -4.85 35.93
N ARG A 320 53.88 -5.04 35.32
CA ARG A 320 55.15 -4.41 35.72
C ARG A 320 55.47 -3.16 34.91
N ALA A 321 54.99 -3.07 33.67
CA ALA A 321 55.21 -1.97 32.75
C ALA A 321 53.87 -1.27 32.43
N SER A 322 53.37 -0.47 33.38
CA SER A 322 52.09 0.24 33.25
C SER A 322 52.04 1.33 32.16
N SER A 323 53.09 1.51 31.34
CA SER A 323 53.23 2.63 30.40
C SER A 323 53.55 2.26 28.94
N SER A 324 53.69 0.98 28.58
CA SER A 324 53.95 0.56 27.19
C SER A 324 52.69 0.04 26.47
N PHE A 325 52.09 0.89 25.63
CA PHE A 325 50.93 0.54 24.80
C PHE A 325 51.18 -0.63 23.84
N SER A 326 52.43 -0.84 23.41
CA SER A 326 52.77 -1.98 22.55
C SER A 326 52.61 -3.32 23.27
N ASP A 327 52.93 -3.41 24.57
CA ASP A 327 52.81 -4.67 25.31
C ASP A 327 51.34 -5.08 25.53
N THR A 328 50.42 -4.12 25.70
CA THR A 328 48.98 -4.38 25.75
C THR A 328 48.41 -4.90 24.44
N LEU A 329 48.92 -4.40 23.30
CA LEU A 329 48.50 -4.85 21.96
C LEU A 329 48.89 -6.31 21.71
N TRP A 330 50.14 -6.69 22.03
CA TRP A 330 50.61 -8.08 21.86
C TRP A 330 49.90 -9.05 22.81
N LEU A 331 49.57 -8.61 24.03
CA LEU A 331 48.76 -9.40 24.96
C LEU A 331 47.33 -9.62 24.43
N ALA A 332 46.69 -8.57 23.90
CA ALA A 332 45.38 -8.66 23.27
C ALA A 332 45.39 -9.63 22.08
N ALA A 333 46.42 -9.56 21.24
CA ALA A 333 46.58 -10.44 20.09
C ALA A 333 46.87 -11.89 20.46
N ALA A 334 47.58 -12.15 21.56
CA ALA A 334 47.74 -13.50 22.09
C ALA A 334 46.40 -14.06 22.60
N LEU A 335 45.57 -13.24 23.26
CA LEU A 335 44.24 -13.64 23.71
C LEU A 335 43.29 -13.91 22.53
N GLU A 336 43.30 -13.09 21.48
CA GLU A 336 42.54 -13.33 20.25
C GLU A 336 42.95 -14.66 19.59
N GLY A 337 44.25 -14.93 19.47
CA GLY A 337 44.78 -16.18 18.93
C GLY A 337 44.41 -17.40 19.78
N TYR A 338 44.46 -17.27 21.11
CA TYR A 338 44.01 -18.30 22.06
C TYR A 338 42.52 -18.62 21.88
N VAL A 339 41.66 -17.59 21.86
CA VAL A 339 40.22 -17.73 21.62
C VAL A 339 39.94 -18.39 20.27
N THR A 340 40.64 -17.95 19.22
CA THR A 340 40.52 -18.54 17.88
C THR A 340 40.84 -20.03 17.92
N SER A 341 41.96 -20.41 18.54
CA SER A 341 42.39 -21.81 18.65
C SER A 341 41.39 -22.67 19.41
N LEU A 342 40.82 -22.17 20.52
CA LEU A 342 39.77 -22.86 21.27
C LEU A 342 38.52 -23.09 20.43
N VAL A 343 38.07 -22.08 19.68
CA VAL A 343 36.87 -22.19 18.83
C VAL A 343 37.11 -23.18 17.68
N LEU A 344 38.26 -23.11 17.02
CA LEU A 344 38.59 -24.02 15.91
C LEU A 344 38.85 -25.46 16.37
N LEU A 345 39.32 -25.67 17.59
CA LEU A 345 39.42 -27.00 18.19
C LEU A 345 38.04 -27.63 18.42
N MET A 346 37.04 -26.84 18.82
CA MET A 346 35.65 -27.31 18.97
C MET A 346 34.93 -27.50 17.62
N ALA A 347 35.33 -26.73 16.61
CA ALA A 347 34.65 -26.62 15.33
C ALA A 347 35.68 -26.49 14.18
N PRO A 348 36.36 -27.59 13.81
CA PRO A 348 37.42 -27.54 12.82
C PRO A 348 36.86 -27.15 11.44
N PRO A 349 37.56 -26.30 10.67
CA PRO A 349 37.09 -25.79 9.38
C PRO A 349 37.13 -26.82 8.22
N PHE A 350 37.66 -28.03 8.44
CA PHE A 350 38.05 -28.96 7.38
C PHE A 350 37.00 -30.04 7.10
N PRO A 351 36.89 -30.52 5.83
CA PRO A 351 35.94 -31.57 5.44
C PRO A 351 36.26 -32.87 6.19
N GLY A 352 35.37 -33.26 7.11
CA GLY A 352 35.56 -34.39 8.03
C GLY A 352 35.18 -34.06 9.48
N GLY A 353 35.08 -32.77 9.83
CA GLY A 353 34.50 -32.33 11.10
C GLY A 353 32.98 -32.20 11.03
N ASN A 354 32.26 -32.67 12.04
CA ASN A 354 30.85 -32.30 12.23
C ASN A 354 30.78 -30.80 12.57
N ALA A 355 30.60 -29.95 11.55
CA ALA A 355 30.49 -28.49 11.65
C ALA A 355 29.39 -28.01 12.63
N THR A 356 28.55 -28.92 13.12
CA THR A 356 27.40 -28.69 14.00
C THR A 356 27.71 -28.76 15.49
N ASN A 357 28.97 -29.00 15.91
CA ASN A 357 29.30 -29.29 17.32
C ASN A 357 29.76 -28.10 18.17
N VAL A 358 29.72 -26.86 17.67
CA VAL A 358 30.13 -25.66 18.44
C VAL A 358 29.35 -25.58 19.76
N LYS A 359 30.02 -25.73 20.90
CA LYS A 359 29.43 -25.58 22.25
C LYS A 359 29.71 -24.17 22.75
N LEU A 360 28.76 -23.60 23.49
CA LEU A 360 29.02 -22.37 24.21
C LEU A 360 30.06 -22.64 25.30
N ASN A 361 31.22 -22.01 25.20
CA ASN A 361 32.27 -22.01 26.20
C ASN A 361 32.41 -20.62 26.82
N VAL A 362 32.31 -20.55 28.16
CA VAL A 362 32.42 -19.31 28.93
C VAL A 362 33.83 -18.72 28.85
N GLU A 363 34.86 -19.57 28.78
CA GLU A 363 36.25 -19.14 28.67
C GLU A 363 36.51 -18.32 27.40
N VAL A 364 35.86 -18.70 26.28
CA VAL A 364 35.92 -17.96 25.02
C VAL A 364 35.39 -16.54 25.20
N ILE A 365 34.26 -16.39 25.91
CA ILE A 365 33.62 -15.09 26.16
C ILE A 365 34.51 -14.22 27.05
N GLU A 366 35.04 -14.77 28.14
CA GLU A 366 35.89 -14.02 29.07
C GLU A 366 37.19 -13.55 28.40
N LYS A 367 37.91 -14.45 27.73
CA LYS A 367 39.19 -14.11 27.08
C LYS A 367 38.99 -13.16 25.90
N ALA A 368 37.89 -13.29 25.15
CA ALA A 368 37.55 -12.31 24.12
C ALA A 368 37.21 -10.94 24.71
N SER A 369 36.48 -10.90 25.83
CA SER A 369 36.16 -9.64 26.51
C SER A 369 37.41 -8.93 27.06
N GLU A 370 38.36 -9.69 27.59
CA GLU A 370 39.68 -9.20 28.04
C GLU A 370 40.47 -8.63 26.85
N ALA A 371 40.54 -9.38 25.75
CA ALA A 371 41.21 -8.93 24.52
C ALA A 371 40.61 -7.63 23.96
N ILE A 372 39.28 -7.51 23.92
CA ILE A 372 38.58 -6.30 23.44
C ILE A 372 38.97 -5.07 24.27
N VAL A 373 39.00 -5.19 25.59
CA VAL A 373 39.39 -4.07 26.48
C VAL A 373 40.86 -3.70 26.27
N LEU A 374 41.74 -4.69 26.07
CA LEU A 374 43.17 -4.45 25.83
C LEU A 374 43.44 -3.82 24.46
N TYR A 375 42.74 -4.23 23.40
CA TYR A 375 42.82 -3.57 22.10
C TYR A 375 42.31 -2.13 22.15
N ALA A 376 41.21 -1.89 22.88
CA ALA A 376 40.70 -0.55 23.13
C ALA A 376 41.70 0.32 23.89
N LYS A 377 42.38 -0.23 24.91
CA LYS A 377 43.46 0.44 25.65
C LYS A 377 44.68 0.75 24.77
N ALA A 378 44.91 -0.07 23.74
CA ALA A 378 45.93 0.17 22.71
C ALA A 378 45.46 1.12 21.59
N HIS A 379 44.24 1.67 21.67
CA HIS A 379 43.62 2.52 20.64
C HIS A 379 43.45 1.85 19.26
N CYS A 380 43.48 0.52 19.18
CA CYS A 380 43.30 -0.24 17.94
C CYS A 380 41.82 -0.63 17.74
N PHE A 381 40.96 0.35 17.49
CA PHE A 381 39.51 0.15 17.39
C PHE A 381 39.09 -0.73 16.20
N GLY A 382 39.84 -0.74 15.10
CA GLY A 382 39.60 -1.66 13.99
C GLY A 382 39.77 -3.14 14.39
N LEU A 383 40.74 -3.45 15.24
CA LEU A 383 40.93 -4.80 15.78
C LEU A 383 39.82 -5.16 16.79
N VAL A 384 39.38 -4.19 17.60
CA VAL A 384 38.20 -4.36 18.47
C VAL A 384 36.97 -4.74 17.66
N ALA A 385 36.66 -3.96 16.62
CA ALA A 385 35.48 -4.13 15.79
C ALA A 385 35.46 -5.52 15.11
N ARG A 386 36.60 -5.93 14.55
CA ARG A 386 36.81 -7.25 13.97
C ARG A 386 36.60 -8.38 14.96
N LEU A 387 37.19 -8.30 16.15
CA LEU A 387 37.01 -9.33 17.19
C LEU A 387 35.56 -9.39 17.68
N VAL A 388 34.91 -8.25 17.90
CA VAL A 388 33.49 -8.20 18.30
C VAL A 388 32.59 -8.84 17.23
N SER A 389 32.83 -8.55 15.95
CA SER A 389 32.10 -9.17 14.85
C SER A 389 32.32 -10.69 14.80
N ALA A 390 33.56 -11.14 14.95
CA ALA A 390 33.92 -12.57 14.95
C ALA A 390 33.27 -13.34 16.11
N ILE A 391 33.16 -12.72 17.30
CA ILE A 391 32.41 -13.29 18.44
C ILE A 391 30.91 -13.31 18.18
N GLY A 392 30.36 -12.30 17.48
CA GLY A 392 28.98 -12.32 16.99
C GLY A 392 28.69 -13.53 16.11
N GLU A 393 29.58 -13.85 15.17
CA GLU A 393 29.46 -15.05 14.33
C GLU A 393 29.56 -16.36 15.12
N TYR A 394 30.40 -16.40 16.17
CA TYR A 394 30.46 -17.54 17.07
C TYR A 394 29.11 -17.76 17.78
N TYR A 395 28.47 -16.70 18.29
CA TYR A 395 27.13 -16.82 18.87
C TYR A 395 26.08 -17.27 17.85
N VAL A 396 26.16 -16.82 16.60
CA VAL A 396 25.29 -17.30 15.50
C VAL A 396 25.48 -18.80 15.28
N ALA A 397 26.71 -19.30 15.26
CA ALA A 397 27.00 -20.72 15.08
C ALA A 397 26.47 -21.58 16.25
N VAL A 398 26.65 -21.11 17.50
CA VAL A 398 26.09 -21.76 18.68
C VAL A 398 24.55 -21.76 18.62
N HIS A 399 23.93 -20.64 18.24
CA HIS A 399 22.48 -20.55 18.08
C HIS A 399 21.93 -21.51 17.02
N ALA A 400 22.60 -21.61 15.87
CA ALA A 400 22.19 -22.50 14.78
C ALA A 400 22.09 -23.95 15.26
N ARG A 401 23.07 -24.41 16.06
CA ARG A 401 23.02 -25.72 16.71
C ARG A 401 21.89 -25.82 17.72
N LEU A 402 21.80 -24.90 18.69
CA LEU A 402 20.79 -24.95 19.75
C LEU A 402 19.36 -24.92 19.20
N SER A 403 19.14 -24.28 18.05
CA SER A 403 17.84 -24.24 17.37
C SER A 403 17.41 -25.58 16.78
N THR A 404 18.35 -26.48 16.50
CA THR A 404 18.05 -27.83 15.96
C THR A 404 17.80 -28.87 17.05
N GLN A 405 18.18 -28.58 18.30
CA GLN A 405 18.04 -29.49 19.43
C GLN A 405 16.68 -29.31 20.14
N LYS A 406 16.04 -30.42 20.51
CA LYS A 406 14.76 -30.39 21.24
C LYS A 406 15.02 -30.02 22.72
N GLY A 407 14.26 -29.06 23.26
CA GLY A 407 14.31 -28.68 24.67
C GLY A 407 15.29 -27.55 25.05
N THR A 408 16.00 -26.98 24.08
CA THR A 408 17.02 -25.91 24.28
C THR A 408 16.55 -24.52 23.81
N VAL A 409 15.23 -24.28 23.80
CA VAL A 409 14.64 -23.05 23.25
C VAL A 409 15.08 -21.82 24.04
N ASP A 410 15.06 -21.90 25.38
CA ASP A 410 15.45 -20.79 26.26
C ASP A 410 16.94 -20.43 26.08
N GLU A 411 17.79 -21.43 25.90
CA GLU A 411 19.22 -21.24 25.62
C GLU A 411 19.45 -20.59 24.25
N ALA A 412 18.69 -21.01 23.24
CA ALA A 412 18.76 -20.42 21.91
C ALA A 412 18.30 -18.94 21.91
N VAL A 413 17.28 -18.59 22.71
CA VAL A 413 16.85 -17.19 22.90
C VAL A 413 17.92 -16.40 23.64
N TRP A 414 18.51 -16.96 24.69
CA TRP A 414 19.58 -16.34 25.46
C TRP A 414 20.82 -16.02 24.59
N VAL A 415 21.31 -16.98 23.81
CA VAL A 415 22.46 -16.78 22.90
C VAL A 415 22.13 -15.76 21.79
N ARG A 416 20.90 -15.76 21.27
CA ARG A 416 20.43 -14.72 20.34
C ARG A 416 20.55 -13.31 20.93
N GLN A 417 20.21 -13.16 22.20
CA GLN A 417 20.30 -11.88 22.88
C GLN A 417 21.75 -11.45 23.15
N LEU A 418 22.64 -12.41 23.48
CA LEU A 418 24.08 -12.14 23.57
C LEU A 418 24.64 -11.63 22.23
N ALA A 419 24.25 -12.24 21.10
CA ALA A 419 24.65 -11.76 19.78
C ALA A 419 24.15 -10.33 19.47
N LEU A 420 23.00 -9.91 20.00
CA LEU A 420 22.53 -8.53 19.85
C LEU A 420 23.30 -7.54 20.73
N GLU A 421 23.82 -7.98 21.88
CA GLU A 421 24.66 -7.14 22.73
C GLU A 421 26.04 -6.88 22.07
N THR A 422 26.58 -7.81 21.27
CA THR A 422 27.79 -7.55 20.48
C THR A 422 27.55 -6.50 19.39
N HIS A 423 26.37 -6.48 18.78
CA HIS A 423 25.97 -5.41 17.84
C HIS A 423 25.97 -4.04 18.53
N GLY A 424 25.35 -3.95 19.72
CA GLY A 424 25.38 -2.71 20.50
C GLY A 424 26.80 -2.25 20.83
N ARG A 425 27.72 -3.20 21.06
CA ARG A 425 29.13 -2.89 21.28
C ARG A 425 29.82 -2.38 20.03
N LEU A 426 29.56 -3.00 18.88
CA LEU A 426 30.16 -2.62 17.61
C LEU A 426 29.78 -1.18 17.21
N ILE A 427 28.51 -0.81 17.42
CA ILE A 427 28.00 0.55 17.19
C ILE A 427 28.77 1.59 18.02
N THR A 428 29.13 1.28 19.28
CA THR A 428 29.94 2.21 20.10
C THR A 428 31.35 2.45 19.57
N CYS A 429 31.87 1.59 18.68
CA CYS A 429 33.17 1.76 18.06
C CYS A 429 33.10 2.57 16.76
N PHE A 430 31.92 2.77 16.17
CA PHE A 430 31.80 3.35 14.82
C PHE A 430 32.37 4.77 14.68
N SER A 431 32.31 5.60 15.72
CA SER A 431 32.91 6.95 15.69
C SER A 431 34.42 6.95 15.46
N SER A 432 35.10 5.85 15.81
CA SER A 432 36.55 5.68 15.68
C SER A 432 36.98 4.90 14.43
N LEU A 433 36.04 4.46 13.59
CA LEU A 433 36.31 3.62 12.43
C LEU A 433 36.20 4.41 11.10
N SER A 434 37.01 4.00 10.12
CA SER A 434 36.86 4.48 8.74
C SER A 434 35.48 4.13 8.18
N VAL A 435 35.04 4.90 7.18
CA VAL A 435 33.74 4.70 6.50
C VAL A 435 33.66 3.29 5.91
N ASP A 436 34.74 2.79 5.31
CA ASP A 436 34.78 1.46 4.69
C ASP A 436 34.67 0.32 5.71
N LEU A 437 35.34 0.44 6.86
CA LEU A 437 35.22 -0.57 7.93
C LEU A 437 33.84 -0.55 8.58
N ARG A 438 33.22 0.63 8.75
CA ARG A 438 31.83 0.74 9.21
C ARG A 438 30.86 0.04 8.26
N LEU A 439 31.02 0.24 6.96
CA LEU A 439 30.20 -0.41 5.95
C LEU A 439 30.32 -1.94 6.03
N GLN A 440 31.55 -2.46 6.08
CA GLN A 440 31.79 -3.89 6.20
C GLN A 440 31.08 -4.47 7.43
N HIS A 441 31.26 -3.84 8.59
CA HIS A 441 30.66 -4.31 9.83
C HIS A 441 29.14 -4.20 9.87
N LEU A 442 28.52 -3.17 9.26
CA LEU A 442 27.06 -3.08 9.12
C LEU A 442 26.50 -4.25 8.30
N LEU A 443 27.17 -4.62 7.20
CA LEU A 443 26.78 -5.77 6.39
C LEU A 443 26.94 -7.09 7.15
N GLU A 444 28.02 -7.25 7.91
CA GLU A 444 28.21 -8.40 8.80
C GLU A 444 27.11 -8.48 9.87
N MET A 445 26.75 -7.36 10.50
CA MET A 445 25.65 -7.31 11.47
C MET A 445 24.31 -7.66 10.85
N ALA A 446 24.02 -7.17 9.62
CA ALA A 446 22.83 -7.51 8.88
C ALA A 446 22.77 -9.01 8.56
N ALA A 447 23.87 -9.59 8.07
CA ALA A 447 23.98 -11.02 7.80
C ALA A 447 23.77 -11.85 9.07
N GLN A 448 24.38 -11.46 10.21
CA GLN A 448 24.16 -12.11 11.50
C GLN A 448 22.69 -12.03 11.93
N CYS A 449 22.03 -10.88 11.78
CA CYS A 449 20.59 -10.73 12.07
C CYS A 449 19.72 -11.66 11.23
N GLY A 450 20.06 -11.87 9.96
CA GLY A 450 19.38 -12.83 9.09
C GLY A 450 19.45 -14.26 9.63
N HIS A 451 20.64 -14.72 10.04
CA HIS A 451 20.80 -16.04 10.65
C HIS A 451 20.09 -16.19 12.01
N LEU A 452 19.98 -15.10 12.78
CA LEU A 452 19.27 -15.05 14.06
C LEU A 452 17.74 -14.85 13.89
N ARG A 453 17.27 -14.63 12.66
CA ARG A 453 15.88 -14.31 12.28
C ARG A 453 15.35 -12.98 12.84
N TYR A 454 16.23 -12.01 13.06
CA TYR A 454 15.85 -10.63 13.42
C TYR A 454 15.66 -9.78 12.16
N VAL A 455 14.58 -10.05 11.41
CA VAL A 455 14.24 -9.40 10.13
C VAL A 455 14.27 -7.86 10.23
N ARG A 456 13.71 -7.30 11.30
CA ARG A 456 13.64 -5.84 11.49
C ARG A 456 15.01 -5.19 11.67
N LYS A 457 15.87 -5.79 12.49
CA LYS A 457 17.24 -5.29 12.71
C LYS A 457 18.10 -5.48 11.47
N GLN A 458 17.89 -6.57 10.74
CA GLN A 458 18.52 -6.80 9.45
C GLN A 458 18.16 -5.68 8.46
N ALA A 459 16.87 -5.37 8.28
CA ALA A 459 16.43 -4.28 7.42
C ALA A 459 17.00 -2.93 7.86
N PHE A 460 17.03 -2.66 9.16
CA PHE A 460 17.63 -1.44 9.71
C PHE A 460 19.13 -1.30 9.38
N PHE A 461 19.93 -2.35 9.60
CA PHE A 461 21.37 -2.31 9.31
C PHE A 461 21.67 -2.23 7.80
N LEU A 462 20.85 -2.86 6.95
CA LEU A 462 20.95 -2.72 5.50
C LEU A 462 20.66 -1.29 5.04
N HIS A 463 19.61 -0.67 5.59
CA HIS A 463 19.28 0.72 5.31
C HIS A 463 20.38 1.68 5.76
N GLU A 464 20.91 1.51 6.97
CA GLU A 464 22.04 2.31 7.47
C GLU A 464 23.30 2.14 6.60
N ALA A 465 23.58 0.93 6.12
CA ALA A 465 24.67 0.68 5.17
C ALA A 465 24.45 1.41 3.84
N ALA A 466 23.20 1.44 3.34
CA ALA A 466 22.83 2.20 2.16
C ALA A 466 23.01 3.72 2.38
N SER A 467 22.55 4.26 3.51
CA SER A 467 22.73 5.68 3.85
C SER A 467 24.20 6.07 3.99
N LEU A 468 25.04 5.18 4.53
CA LEU A 468 26.50 5.37 4.61
C LEU A 468 27.18 5.35 3.23
N LEU A 469 26.75 4.50 2.30
CA LEU A 469 27.22 4.52 0.91
C LEU A 469 26.85 5.83 0.20
N VAL A 470 25.64 6.33 0.42
CA VAL A 470 25.21 7.63 -0.10
C VAL A 470 26.02 8.77 0.52
N TYR A 471 26.36 8.69 1.80
CA TYR A 471 27.26 9.63 2.46
C TYR A 471 28.68 9.57 1.86
N LYS A 472 29.23 8.37 1.65
CA LYS A 472 30.52 8.15 0.99
C LYS A 472 30.55 8.73 -0.42
N HIS A 473 29.49 8.53 -1.20
CA HIS A 473 29.35 9.10 -2.54
C HIS A 473 29.43 10.64 -2.52
N ARG A 474 28.82 11.29 -1.52
CA ARG A 474 28.87 12.76 -1.35
C ARG A 474 30.27 13.26 -1.00
N LEU A 475 31.07 12.47 -0.28
CA LEU A 475 32.44 12.82 0.08
C LEU A 475 33.47 12.49 -1.02
N ALA A 476 33.16 11.57 -1.93
CA ALA A 476 34.08 11.13 -2.96
C ALA A 476 34.25 12.17 -4.08
N SER A 477 35.50 12.42 -4.47
CA SER A 477 35.86 13.23 -5.64
C SER A 477 36.84 12.43 -6.53
N PRO A 478 36.43 11.95 -7.72
CA PRO A 478 35.11 12.06 -8.35
C PRO A 478 34.04 11.13 -7.72
N PRO A 479 32.75 11.50 -7.80
CA PRO A 479 31.65 10.70 -7.27
C PRO A 479 31.51 9.37 -8.03
N LYS A 480 31.52 8.25 -7.30
CA LYS A 480 31.38 6.91 -7.88
C LYS A 480 29.91 6.51 -7.96
N VAL A 481 29.38 6.35 -9.17
CA VAL A 481 28.00 5.89 -9.41
C VAL A 481 27.78 4.47 -8.87
N ALA A 482 28.85 3.66 -8.79
CA ALA A 482 28.79 2.30 -8.22
C ALA A 482 28.30 2.30 -6.76
N ASP A 483 28.69 3.29 -5.94
CA ASP A 483 28.28 3.38 -4.54
C ASP A 483 26.76 3.59 -4.42
N LEU A 484 26.16 4.42 -5.29
CA LEU A 484 24.71 4.64 -5.32
C LEU A 484 23.94 3.41 -5.83
N ARG A 485 24.49 2.68 -6.81
CA ARG A 485 23.89 1.42 -7.28
C ARG A 485 23.89 0.37 -6.18
N ALA A 486 24.98 0.28 -5.41
CA ALA A 486 25.06 -0.60 -4.25
C ALA A 486 24.05 -0.18 -3.16
N ALA A 487 23.93 1.12 -2.87
CA ALA A 487 22.93 1.62 -1.92
C ALA A 487 21.50 1.30 -2.35
N LEU A 488 21.17 1.50 -3.64
CA LEU A 488 19.88 1.14 -4.23
C LEU A 488 19.55 -0.34 -4.01
N PHE A 489 20.53 -1.23 -4.25
CA PHE A 489 20.34 -2.67 -4.07
C PHE A 489 20.09 -3.06 -2.60
N LEU A 490 20.84 -2.46 -1.65
CA LEU A 490 20.65 -2.74 -0.22
C LEU A 490 19.28 -2.29 0.28
N ASP A 491 18.82 -1.09 -0.12
CA ASP A 491 17.50 -0.58 0.27
C ASP A 491 16.35 -1.39 -0.36
N GLN A 492 16.53 -1.94 -1.56
CA GLN A 492 15.56 -2.85 -2.19
C GLN A 492 15.38 -4.14 -1.37
N ILE A 493 16.49 -4.72 -0.90
CA ILE A 493 16.46 -5.88 0.00
C ILE A 493 15.78 -5.50 1.32
N ALA A 494 16.13 -4.34 1.89
CA ALA A 494 15.52 -3.86 3.13
C ALA A 494 14.00 -3.67 2.98
N LEU A 495 13.52 -3.13 1.86
CA LEU A 495 12.09 -2.99 1.58
C LEU A 495 11.38 -4.35 1.51
N GLY A 496 11.97 -5.33 0.82
CA GLY A 496 11.40 -6.69 0.74
C GLY A 496 11.27 -7.36 2.12
N LEU A 497 12.21 -7.11 3.03
CA LEU A 497 12.13 -7.60 4.42
C LEU A 497 11.05 -6.87 5.26
N LEU A 498 10.66 -5.66 4.87
CA LEU A 498 9.68 -4.83 5.58
C LEU A 498 8.25 -5.00 5.07
N ASP A 499 8.04 -5.47 3.84
CA ASP A 499 6.71 -5.72 3.30
C ASP A 499 5.94 -6.81 4.09
N ASP A 500 6.66 -7.78 4.67
CA ASP A 500 6.10 -8.79 5.58
C ASP A 500 5.80 -8.25 7.00
N ALA A 501 6.35 -7.08 7.37
CA ALA A 501 6.34 -6.55 8.73
C ALA A 501 5.47 -5.29 8.87
N THR A 502 4.16 -5.48 9.08
CA THR A 502 3.15 -4.39 9.20
C THR A 502 3.43 -3.34 10.30
N SER A 503 4.28 -3.65 11.27
CA SER A 503 4.46 -2.85 12.50
C SER A 503 5.47 -1.69 12.43
N TRP A 504 6.28 -1.56 11.37
CA TRP A 504 7.43 -0.63 11.35
C TRP A 504 7.34 0.42 10.23
N VAL A 505 6.29 1.24 10.33
CA VAL A 505 5.94 2.28 9.34
C VAL A 505 7.06 3.32 9.19
N HIS A 506 7.76 3.67 10.27
CA HIS A 506 8.83 4.67 10.25
C HIS A 506 10.03 4.22 9.41
N LEU A 507 10.56 3.01 9.64
CA LEU A 507 11.69 2.50 8.87
C LEU A 507 11.33 2.31 7.39
N ARG A 508 10.12 1.81 7.12
CA ARG A 508 9.63 1.65 5.74
C ARG A 508 9.46 3.01 5.03
N PHE A 509 9.04 4.06 5.75
CA PHE A 509 9.04 5.43 5.25
C PHE A 509 10.45 5.90 4.87
N LEU A 510 11.44 5.73 5.76
CA LEU A 510 12.83 6.15 5.53
C LEU A 510 13.46 5.43 4.32
N VAL A 511 13.27 4.12 4.22
CA VAL A 511 13.73 3.29 3.09
C VAL A 511 13.08 3.74 1.78
N LEU A 512 11.75 3.88 1.74
CA LEU A 512 11.03 4.28 0.52
C LEU A 512 11.41 5.71 0.08
N ARG A 513 11.57 6.64 1.03
CA ARG A 513 12.06 8.00 0.76
C ARG A 513 13.43 7.97 0.09
N GLN A 514 14.37 7.19 0.64
CA GLN A 514 15.73 7.08 0.11
C GLN A 514 15.76 6.37 -1.25
N LEU A 515 14.96 5.31 -1.43
CA LEU A 515 14.83 4.60 -2.70
C LEU A 515 14.39 5.52 -3.84
N VAL A 516 13.36 6.35 -3.63
CA VAL A 516 12.89 7.29 -4.65
C VAL A 516 14.00 8.29 -5.02
N ALA A 517 14.75 8.81 -4.03
CA ALA A 517 15.85 9.74 -4.29
C ALA A 517 17.02 9.10 -5.06
N ILE A 518 17.50 7.93 -4.61
CA ILE A 518 18.63 7.22 -5.25
C ILE A 518 18.24 6.74 -6.65
N ALA A 519 17.03 6.20 -6.84
CA ALA A 519 16.57 5.69 -8.12
C ALA A 519 16.53 6.77 -9.20
N ARG A 520 16.16 8.01 -8.84
CA ARG A 520 16.18 9.17 -9.75
C ARG A 520 17.61 9.51 -10.19
N ILE A 521 18.57 9.50 -9.27
CA ILE A 521 19.98 9.84 -9.55
C ILE A 521 20.66 8.72 -10.36
N CYS A 522 20.35 7.47 -10.08
CA CYS A 522 20.89 6.31 -10.81
C CYS A 522 20.25 6.10 -12.19
N GLN A 523 19.24 6.91 -12.57
CA GLN A 523 18.44 6.72 -13.79
C GLN A 523 17.85 5.31 -13.89
N ALA A 524 17.28 4.82 -12.77
CA ALA A 524 16.57 3.55 -12.75
C ALA A 524 15.33 3.59 -13.68
N SER A 525 14.75 2.43 -13.97
CA SER A 525 13.57 2.36 -14.84
C SER A 525 12.43 3.24 -14.29
N PRO A 526 11.69 3.95 -15.16
CA PRO A 526 10.61 4.83 -14.71
C PRO A 526 9.56 4.05 -13.92
N ASP A 527 9.29 2.80 -14.31
CA ASP A 527 8.35 1.90 -13.66
C ASP A 527 8.71 1.66 -12.19
N THR A 528 10.00 1.44 -11.90
CA THR A 528 10.48 1.26 -10.52
C THR A 528 10.31 2.53 -9.68
N ILE A 529 10.60 3.72 -10.24
CA ILE A 529 10.46 5.00 -9.52
C ILE A 529 9.00 5.23 -9.13
N VAL A 530 8.08 5.00 -10.08
CA VAL A 530 6.64 5.14 -9.86
C VAL A 530 6.15 4.13 -8.82
N SER A 531 6.61 2.88 -8.87
CA SER A 531 6.22 1.85 -7.90
C SER A 531 6.63 2.21 -6.46
N TYR A 532 7.84 2.77 -6.26
CA TYR A 532 8.30 3.22 -4.94
C TYR A 532 7.52 4.45 -4.46
N ALA A 533 7.24 5.41 -5.35
CA ALA A 533 6.45 6.59 -5.01
C ALA A 533 5.01 6.22 -4.62
N LEU A 534 4.37 5.28 -5.33
CA LEU A 534 3.05 4.78 -4.98
C LEU A 534 3.06 3.99 -3.67
N SER A 535 4.09 3.16 -3.43
CA SER A 535 4.25 2.42 -2.18
C SER A 535 4.42 3.36 -0.98
N LEU A 536 5.17 4.46 -1.15
CA LEU A 536 5.31 5.50 -0.13
C LEU A 536 4.00 6.22 0.12
N LEU A 537 3.28 6.59 -0.95
CA LEU A 537 1.99 7.26 -0.84
C LEU A 537 0.96 6.35 -0.15
N GLN A 538 0.98 5.04 -0.42
CA GLN A 538 0.17 4.03 0.28
C GLN A 538 0.49 4.00 1.77
N LEU A 539 1.77 3.98 2.13
CA LEU A 539 2.22 3.98 3.52
C LEU A 539 1.75 5.24 4.26
N LEU A 540 1.83 6.40 3.61
CA LEU A 540 1.39 7.68 4.17
C LEU A 540 -0.13 7.76 4.37
N THR A 541 -0.95 6.93 3.70
CA THR A 541 -2.40 6.88 3.96
C THR A 541 -2.76 6.29 5.33
N ALA A 542 -1.88 5.46 5.90
CA ALA A 542 -2.11 4.80 7.18
C ALA A 542 -1.74 5.67 8.39
N LEU A 543 -1.10 6.81 8.16
CA LEU A 543 -0.58 7.71 9.19
C LEU A 543 -1.58 8.86 9.39
N ARG A 544 -2.19 8.94 10.59
CA ARG A 544 -3.16 9.98 10.96
C ARG A 544 -2.44 11.12 11.70
N ARG A 545 -2.77 12.36 11.35
CA ARG A 545 -2.55 13.53 12.21
C ARG A 545 -3.86 13.86 12.90
N ASP A 546 -3.83 13.99 14.22
CA ASP A 546 -4.87 14.67 15.00
C ASP A 546 -4.39 16.07 15.35
N THR A 547 -4.36 17.01 14.40
CA THR A 547 -4.27 18.46 14.71
C THR A 547 -4.61 19.32 13.48
N GLU A 548 -5.26 20.45 13.77
CA GLU A 548 -5.84 21.48 12.88
C GLU A 548 -5.09 21.81 11.59
N PRO A 549 -5.80 22.22 10.51
CA PRO A 549 -5.17 22.65 9.27
C PRO A 549 -4.38 23.95 9.50
N ALA A 550 -3.06 23.88 9.39
CA ALA A 550 -2.23 25.08 9.27
C ALA A 550 -2.66 25.87 8.01
N THR A 551 -3.06 27.12 8.22
CA THR A 551 -3.62 28.05 7.22
C THR A 551 -2.62 28.63 6.22
N ASP A 552 -1.39 28.13 6.16
CA ASP A 552 -0.39 28.62 5.21
C ASP A 552 -0.12 27.55 4.17
N THR A 553 -0.51 27.78 2.92
CA THR A 553 -0.10 26.96 1.77
C THR A 553 1.43 27.01 1.64
N PRO A 554 2.20 25.96 2.02
CA PRO A 554 3.60 25.93 1.69
C PRO A 554 3.70 25.58 0.21
N GLN A 555 4.34 26.44 -0.58
CA GLN A 555 4.70 26.13 -1.97
C GLN A 555 5.39 24.76 -1.99
N MET A 556 4.76 23.76 -2.61
CA MET A 556 5.25 22.38 -2.65
C MET A 556 6.61 22.35 -3.35
N PRO A 557 7.74 22.12 -2.64
CA PRO A 557 9.02 22.11 -3.30
C PRO A 557 9.17 20.73 -3.95
N SER A 558 9.05 20.67 -5.28
CA SER A 558 9.51 19.54 -6.10
C SER A 558 10.96 19.12 -5.78
N ASN A 559 11.70 20.00 -5.09
CA ASN A 559 13.08 19.86 -4.67
C ASN A 559 13.26 19.20 -3.29
N ILE A 560 12.20 18.79 -2.58
CA ILE A 560 12.36 18.11 -1.27
C ILE A 560 13.17 16.81 -1.38
N TRP A 561 13.12 16.15 -2.54
CA TRP A 561 13.93 14.98 -2.85
C TRP A 561 15.44 15.30 -2.94
N ASN A 562 15.81 16.58 -3.01
CA ASN A 562 17.17 17.09 -3.07
C ASN A 562 17.70 17.52 -1.70
N ASP A 563 16.83 17.71 -0.69
CA ASP A 563 17.23 18.03 0.68
C ASP A 563 17.75 16.75 1.36
N GLY A 564 19.09 16.66 1.37
CA GLY A 564 19.94 15.82 2.20
C GLY A 564 19.41 14.41 2.45
N PHE A 565 19.92 13.42 1.70
CA PHE A 565 19.74 12.02 2.09
C PHE A 565 20.08 11.85 3.57
N LEU A 566 19.35 10.95 4.23
CA LEU A 566 19.48 10.68 5.66
C LEU A 566 20.95 10.60 6.05
N GLU A 567 21.35 11.41 7.03
CA GLU A 567 22.67 11.25 7.62
C GLU A 567 22.69 9.91 8.35
N PRO A 568 23.72 9.09 8.13
CA PRO A 568 23.84 7.81 8.82
C PRO A 568 23.94 8.09 10.32
N PHE A 569 23.25 7.32 11.18
CA PHE A 569 23.38 7.46 12.64
C PHE A 569 24.82 7.28 13.11
N SER A 570 25.66 6.62 12.31
CA SER A 570 27.10 6.54 12.54
C SER A 570 27.88 7.84 12.31
N SER A 571 27.26 8.95 11.89
CA SER A 571 27.91 10.27 11.72
C SER A 571 27.99 11.07 13.03
N THR A 572 27.11 10.80 14.01
CA THR A 572 27.07 11.56 15.26
C THR A 572 28.24 11.19 16.18
N SER A 573 29.14 12.13 16.40
CA SER A 573 30.26 12.01 17.33
C SER A 573 29.78 12.16 18.77
N GLU A 574 29.23 11.11 19.38
CA GLU A 574 29.20 11.06 20.85
C GLU A 574 30.63 10.89 21.37
N THR A 575 31.02 11.80 22.26
CA THR A 575 32.36 11.96 22.81
C THR A 575 32.82 10.76 23.65
N ASP A 576 34.09 10.40 23.47
CA ASP A 576 34.98 9.56 24.29
C ASP A 576 34.33 8.85 25.50
N ARG A 577 33.59 7.78 25.24
CA ARG A 577 33.30 6.77 26.26
C ARG A 577 34.37 5.68 26.19
N VAL A 578 35.09 5.49 27.30
CA VAL A 578 36.07 4.42 27.43
C VAL A 578 35.41 3.08 27.11
N PRO A 579 36.02 2.22 26.28
CA PRO A 579 35.32 1.07 25.74
C PRO A 579 35.18 -0.04 26.80
N ALA A 580 33.94 -0.46 27.11
CA ALA A 580 33.64 -1.48 28.13
C ALA A 580 33.85 -2.94 27.65
N PRO A 581 33.98 -3.94 28.54
CA PRO A 581 34.01 -5.35 28.13
C PRO A 581 32.69 -5.79 27.46
N LEU A 582 32.69 -6.95 26.81
CA LEU A 582 31.45 -7.56 26.32
C LEU A 582 30.47 -7.73 27.47
N HIS A 583 29.18 -7.48 27.22
CA HIS A 583 28.10 -7.71 28.17
C HIS A 583 28.21 -6.93 29.50
N ALA A 584 28.96 -5.82 29.53
CA ALA A 584 29.28 -5.07 30.76
C ALA A 584 28.11 -4.33 31.44
N LYS A 585 26.94 -4.23 30.79
CA LYS A 585 25.78 -3.53 31.37
C LYS A 585 25.24 -4.33 32.55
N THR A 586 24.89 -3.66 33.65
CA THR A 586 24.29 -4.30 34.84
C THR A 586 22.96 -5.00 34.55
N GLN A 587 22.30 -4.64 33.45
CA GLN A 587 21.08 -5.26 32.93
C GLN A 587 21.35 -6.25 31.78
N SER A 588 22.62 -6.62 31.51
CA SER A 588 22.94 -7.59 30.47
C SER A 588 22.36 -8.96 30.79
N VAL A 589 21.85 -9.63 29.76
CA VAL A 589 21.26 -10.96 29.90
C VAL A 589 22.32 -12.02 30.23
N TYR A 590 23.61 -11.70 30.04
CA TYR A 590 24.71 -12.55 30.49
C TYR A 590 24.66 -12.83 32.01
N TYR A 591 24.16 -11.89 32.82
CA TYR A 591 24.05 -12.04 34.27
C TYR A 591 22.78 -12.79 34.73
N ALA A 592 21.91 -13.20 33.80
CA ALA A 592 20.73 -14.03 34.04
C ALA A 592 20.71 -15.26 33.10
N PRO A 593 21.70 -16.17 33.20
CA PRO A 593 21.81 -17.33 32.32
C PRO A 593 20.76 -18.41 32.63
N PRO A 594 20.37 -19.25 31.64
CA PRO A 594 19.57 -20.45 31.87
C PRO A 594 20.23 -21.42 32.88
N PRO A 595 19.45 -22.28 33.57
CA PRO A 595 19.93 -23.12 34.68
C PRO A 595 21.09 -24.06 34.32
N LEU A 596 21.20 -24.46 33.05
CA LEU A 596 22.29 -25.30 32.55
C LEU A 596 23.65 -24.58 32.56
N TYR A 597 23.69 -23.29 32.23
CA TYR A 597 24.92 -22.48 32.21
C TYR A 597 25.15 -21.69 33.49
N GLU A 598 24.16 -21.65 34.38
CA GLU A 598 24.22 -20.84 35.60
C GLU A 598 25.40 -21.20 36.50
N LYS A 599 25.68 -22.50 36.68
CA LYS A 599 26.85 -22.94 37.46
C LYS A 599 28.17 -22.53 36.81
N ASP A 600 28.27 -22.65 35.49
CA ASP A 600 29.50 -22.35 34.75
C ASP A 600 29.77 -20.84 34.69
N VAL A 601 28.73 -20.03 34.46
CA VAL A 601 28.82 -18.55 34.49
C VAL A 601 29.11 -18.05 35.90
N ARG A 602 28.44 -18.57 36.94
CA ARG A 602 28.75 -18.23 38.35
C ARG A 602 30.16 -18.68 38.76
N LYS A 603 30.60 -19.85 38.33
CA LYS A 603 31.95 -20.37 38.59
C LYS A 603 33.01 -19.55 37.88
N ALA A 604 32.75 -19.10 36.65
CA ALA A 604 33.63 -18.22 35.90
C ALA A 604 33.73 -16.84 36.58
N LEU A 605 32.60 -16.26 37.00
CA LEU A 605 32.54 -15.06 37.85
C LEU A 605 33.32 -15.21 39.17
N ALA A 606 33.26 -16.39 39.80
CA ALA A 606 34.02 -16.70 41.01
C ALA A 606 35.52 -16.92 40.72
N ASN A 607 35.87 -17.55 39.59
CA ASN A 607 37.23 -17.86 39.17
C ASN A 607 37.98 -16.63 38.63
N ALA A 608 37.28 -15.60 38.15
CA ALA A 608 37.85 -14.28 37.88
C ALA A 608 38.45 -13.62 39.14
N SER A 609 38.12 -14.13 40.35
CA SER A 609 38.76 -13.77 41.63
C SER A 609 39.90 -14.71 42.07
N PHE A 610 40.27 -15.74 41.30
CA PHE A 610 41.05 -16.89 41.79
C PHE A 610 42.35 -17.21 41.00
N PHE A 611 42.89 -16.29 40.21
CA PHE A 611 44.24 -16.44 39.65
C PHE A 611 45.33 -15.98 40.65
N GLY A 612 45.57 -16.84 41.66
CA GLY A 612 46.88 -17.16 42.26
C GLY A 612 47.73 -16.10 42.95
N VAL A 613 47.51 -15.86 44.25
CA VAL A 613 48.59 -15.56 45.22
C VAL A 613 48.31 -16.33 46.51
N LYS A 614 49.04 -17.42 46.76
CA LYS A 614 49.18 -18.00 48.09
C LYS A 614 50.33 -17.25 48.77
N HIS A 615 50.06 -16.70 49.96
CA HIS A 615 50.91 -15.88 50.84
C HIS A 615 50.73 -14.35 50.74
N LEU A 616 49.81 -13.79 51.54
CA LEU A 616 50.11 -12.75 52.54
C LEU A 616 48.91 -12.62 53.52
N PRO A 617 49.13 -12.24 54.80
CA PRO A 617 48.16 -12.38 55.89
C PRO A 617 47.19 -11.19 56.01
N THR A 618 46.07 -11.47 56.68
CA THR A 618 44.80 -10.74 56.75
C THR A 618 44.80 -9.42 57.53
N THR A 619 45.91 -8.70 57.60
CA THR A 619 45.99 -7.46 58.38
C THR A 619 46.82 -6.43 57.63
N MET A 620 46.16 -5.57 56.83
CA MET A 620 46.62 -4.23 56.39
C MET A 620 45.55 -3.64 55.43
N ALA A 621 44.29 -3.62 55.88
CA ALA A 621 43.17 -3.03 55.16
C ALA A 621 42.80 -1.64 55.72
N VAL A 622 43.78 -0.77 55.95
CA VAL A 622 43.53 0.66 56.18
C VAL A 622 44.78 1.41 55.71
N ALA A 623 44.58 2.50 54.97
CA ALA A 623 45.58 3.41 54.39
C ALA A 623 46.13 3.08 52.98
N ALA A 624 45.44 3.60 51.96
CA ALA A 624 46.10 4.21 50.80
C ALA A 624 45.09 5.05 49.99
N THR A 625 45.10 6.35 50.22
CA THR A 625 44.46 7.41 49.43
C THR A 625 45.24 7.65 48.13
N THR A 626 44.73 7.18 46.99
CA THR A 626 45.01 7.65 45.62
C THR A 626 43.85 7.20 44.71
N PRO A 627 43.41 8.00 43.71
CA PRO A 627 42.25 7.66 42.89
C PRO A 627 42.66 6.56 41.90
N ARG A 628 42.10 5.35 42.06
CA ARG A 628 42.42 4.19 41.20
C ARG A 628 41.30 3.95 40.19
N LEU A 629 41.62 4.20 38.92
CA LEU A 629 40.84 4.05 37.67
C LEU A 629 40.66 2.59 37.18
N LEU A 630 40.78 1.60 38.05
CA LEU A 630 40.61 0.17 37.72
C LEU A 630 39.73 -0.48 38.78
N SER A 631 38.42 -0.25 38.71
CA SER A 631 37.46 -1.02 39.49
C SER A 631 37.17 -2.33 38.76
N THR A 632 37.61 -3.45 39.34
CA THR A 632 37.19 -4.79 38.91
C THR A 632 35.70 -5.01 39.24
N PRO A 633 35.02 -5.98 38.58
CA PRO A 633 33.59 -6.27 38.78
C PRO A 633 33.16 -6.46 40.25
N ARG A 634 34.11 -6.76 41.14
CA ARG A 634 33.92 -6.90 42.58
C ARG A 634 33.52 -5.60 43.30
N GLN A 635 33.98 -4.42 42.86
CA GLN A 635 33.64 -3.15 43.53
C GLN A 635 32.19 -2.70 43.24
N LEU A 636 31.66 -3.04 42.07
CA LEU A 636 30.25 -2.81 41.73
C LEU A 636 29.32 -3.80 42.46
N MET A 637 29.78 -5.02 42.74
CA MET A 637 28.97 -6.06 43.39
C MET A 637 28.77 -5.81 44.90
N THR A 638 29.74 -5.21 45.60
CA THR A 638 29.60 -4.87 47.04
C THR A 638 28.58 -3.75 47.29
N ALA A 639 28.35 -2.87 46.31
CA ALA A 639 27.32 -1.83 46.41
C ALA A 639 25.90 -2.39 46.21
N VAL A 640 25.76 -3.48 45.44
CA VAL A 640 24.46 -4.10 45.11
C VAL A 640 24.04 -5.13 46.17
N LEU A 641 24.99 -5.88 46.76
CA LEU A 641 24.70 -6.88 47.78
C LEU A 641 24.30 -6.31 49.15
N ASN A 642 24.43 -4.99 49.37
CA ASN A 642 23.96 -4.31 50.59
C ASN A 642 22.52 -3.78 50.46
N VAL A 643 21.83 -4.02 49.35
CA VAL A 643 20.39 -3.75 49.24
C VAL A 643 19.64 -5.02 49.62
N GLN A 644 18.94 -4.95 50.76
CA GLN A 644 18.12 -6.05 51.25
C GLN A 644 17.09 -6.49 50.20
N THR A 645 17.00 -7.81 50.06
CA THR A 645 16.11 -8.55 49.18
C THR A 645 14.64 -8.26 49.46
N SER A 646 13.94 -7.66 48.50
CA SER A 646 12.48 -7.75 48.39
C SER A 646 12.12 -8.08 46.94
N PHE A 647 12.03 -9.38 46.65
CA PHE A 647 11.40 -9.88 45.43
C PHE A 647 9.88 -9.73 45.57
N GLY A 648 9.32 -8.80 44.82
CA GLY A 648 7.90 -8.68 44.57
C GLY A 648 7.72 -8.37 43.08
N VAL A 649 7.00 -9.25 42.39
CA VAL A 649 6.56 -9.14 41.00
C VAL A 649 6.20 -7.70 40.63
N SER A 650 6.85 -7.16 39.61
CA SER A 650 6.56 -5.83 39.05
C SER A 650 7.19 -5.70 37.66
N ASP A 651 6.58 -6.38 36.67
CA ASP A 651 6.64 -5.92 35.29
C ASP A 651 5.58 -4.83 35.10
N SER A 652 6.01 -3.58 35.02
CA SER A 652 5.38 -2.52 34.22
C SER A 652 6.23 -1.25 34.38
N ALA A 653 7.11 -0.97 33.41
CA ALA A 653 7.79 0.32 33.33
C ALA A 653 6.77 1.39 32.97
N LYS A 654 6.54 2.32 33.89
CA LYS A 654 5.63 3.45 33.77
C LYS A 654 6.18 4.48 32.79
N GLU A 655 5.45 4.63 31.70
CA GLU A 655 5.34 5.84 30.89
C GLU A 655 5.01 7.05 31.80
N THR A 656 5.78 8.13 31.67
CA THR A 656 5.50 9.40 32.33
C THR A 656 4.42 10.16 31.57
N HIS A 657 3.14 9.96 31.94
CA HIS A 657 2.06 10.88 31.58
C HIS A 657 1.74 11.85 32.71
N ARG A 658 1.84 13.15 32.40
CA ARG A 658 1.25 14.24 33.18
C ARG A 658 -0.27 14.07 33.16
N ARG A 659 -0.83 14.01 34.37
CA ARG A 659 -2.25 13.90 34.68
C ARG A 659 -2.89 15.29 34.61
N ASN A 660 -3.94 15.45 33.80
CA ASN A 660 -5.02 16.39 34.08
C ASN A 660 -6.32 15.60 33.95
N ASP A 661 -6.98 15.39 35.09
CA ASP A 661 -8.31 14.78 35.18
C ASP A 661 -9.34 15.77 34.60
N THR A 662 -10.27 15.28 33.79
CA THR A 662 -11.71 15.51 33.96
C THR A 662 -12.50 14.51 33.12
N THR A 663 -13.59 14.08 33.72
CA THR A 663 -14.49 12.97 33.38
C THR A 663 -15.28 13.21 32.09
N ASP A 664 -15.32 12.22 31.19
CA ASP A 664 -16.59 11.74 30.64
C ASP A 664 -16.46 10.40 29.90
N LYS A 665 -17.48 9.56 30.08
CA LYS A 665 -17.59 8.21 29.54
C LYS A 665 -18.14 8.25 28.12
N SER A 666 -17.43 7.68 27.16
CA SER A 666 -18.06 6.95 26.05
C SER A 666 -17.09 5.90 25.51
N ALA A 667 -17.64 4.72 25.22
CA ALA A 667 -16.91 3.55 24.77
C ALA A 667 -16.93 3.51 23.24
N ASP A 668 -15.77 3.65 22.61
CA ASP A 668 -15.47 3.10 21.30
C ASP A 668 -14.01 2.62 21.32
N ALA A 669 -13.81 1.35 20.98
CA ALA A 669 -12.51 0.72 20.96
C ALA A 669 -11.72 1.18 19.72
N GLU A 670 -11.01 2.30 19.83
CA GLU A 670 -10.05 2.74 18.82
C GLU A 670 -8.77 1.88 18.90
N THR A 671 -8.35 1.35 17.76
CA THR A 671 -7.05 0.67 17.56
C THR A 671 -5.89 1.62 17.89
N PRO A 672 -4.80 1.17 18.52
CA PRO A 672 -3.71 2.06 18.93
C PRO A 672 -3.01 2.67 17.71
N PHE A 673 -3.09 3.99 17.58
CA PHE A 673 -2.34 4.77 16.59
C PHE A 673 -0.85 4.79 16.95
N LEU A 674 0.01 4.58 15.94
CA LEU A 674 1.46 4.59 16.05
C LEU A 674 1.96 6.02 15.74
N GLU A 675 2.31 6.80 16.77
CA GLU A 675 2.84 8.16 16.59
C GLU A 675 4.24 8.11 15.93
N LEU A 676 4.38 8.75 14.77
CA LEU A 676 5.69 9.13 14.24
C LEU A 676 6.21 10.32 15.05
N HIS A 677 7.53 10.39 15.27
CA HIS A 677 8.19 11.60 15.79
C HIS A 677 7.60 12.85 15.11
N THR A 678 7.30 13.88 15.90
CA THR A 678 6.54 15.11 15.62
C THR A 678 6.94 15.93 14.39
N ASP A 679 7.98 15.53 13.65
CA ASP A 679 8.68 16.35 12.65
C ASP A 679 8.40 15.92 11.20
N VAL A 680 7.64 14.84 10.94
CA VAL A 680 7.32 14.39 9.57
C VAL A 680 6.00 15.01 9.09
N ASP A 681 6.09 15.92 8.11
CA ASP A 681 4.91 16.51 7.47
C ASP A 681 4.31 15.58 6.40
N VAL A 682 3.32 14.79 6.81
CA VAL A 682 2.63 13.81 5.96
C VAL A 682 2.05 14.45 4.71
N ALA A 683 1.40 15.61 4.82
CA ALA A 683 0.78 16.30 3.69
C ALA A 683 1.82 16.79 2.67
N MET A 684 2.96 17.30 3.16
CA MET A 684 4.10 17.70 2.33
C MET A 684 4.68 16.51 1.55
N TRP A 685 4.91 15.36 2.20
CA TRP A 685 5.43 14.15 1.53
C TRP A 685 4.42 13.53 0.56
N GLN A 686 3.13 13.53 0.89
CA GLN A 686 2.06 13.14 -0.05
C GLN A 686 2.06 14.06 -1.28
N GLY A 687 2.18 15.37 -1.07
CA GLY A 687 2.29 16.39 -2.11
C GLY A 687 3.49 16.17 -3.02
N ALA A 688 4.66 15.91 -2.44
CA ALA A 688 5.89 15.65 -3.17
C ALA A 688 5.83 14.38 -4.03
N CYS A 689 5.23 13.31 -3.51
CA CYS A 689 4.99 12.08 -4.27
C CYS A 689 4.02 12.34 -5.44
N TRP A 690 2.92 13.04 -5.19
CA TRP A 690 1.93 13.34 -6.22
C TRP A 690 2.49 14.27 -7.31
N ALA A 691 3.27 15.30 -6.94
CA ALA A 691 3.94 16.19 -7.87
C ALA A 691 4.97 15.45 -8.74
N LEU A 692 5.73 14.52 -8.16
CA LEU A 692 6.67 13.66 -8.91
C LEU A 692 5.92 12.85 -9.99
N LEU A 693 4.78 12.24 -9.65
CA LEU A 693 3.95 11.47 -10.58
C LEU A 693 3.36 12.30 -11.73
N GLN A 694 3.21 13.62 -11.56
CA GLN A 694 2.60 14.51 -12.55
C GLN A 694 3.63 15.24 -13.43
N SER A 695 4.76 15.65 -12.86
CA SER A 695 5.64 16.65 -13.47
C SER A 695 7.03 16.13 -13.83
N ASP A 696 7.53 15.09 -13.15
CA ASP A 696 8.91 14.64 -13.31
C ASP A 696 9.08 13.79 -14.60
N PRO A 697 9.91 14.19 -15.57
CA PRO A 697 10.15 13.39 -16.78
C PRO A 697 10.77 12.02 -16.49
N ALA A 698 11.44 11.82 -15.35
CA ALA A 698 11.98 10.53 -14.94
C ALA A 698 10.88 9.50 -14.62
N SER A 699 9.65 9.96 -14.39
CA SER A 699 8.48 9.10 -14.13
C SER A 699 7.73 8.67 -15.41
N ARG A 700 8.29 8.94 -16.60
CA ARG A 700 7.61 8.65 -17.87
C ARG A 700 7.61 7.16 -18.20
N THR A 701 6.56 6.45 -17.79
CA THR A 701 6.39 5.02 -18.05
C THR A 701 5.72 4.77 -19.41
N ARG A 702 6.05 3.63 -20.01
CA ARG A 702 5.30 3.09 -21.17
C ARG A 702 4.31 2.02 -20.76
N THR A 703 4.41 1.54 -19.52
CA THR A 703 3.62 0.48 -18.93
C THR A 703 2.53 1.08 -18.06
N VAL A 704 1.45 0.32 -17.93
CA VAL A 704 0.30 0.66 -17.10
C VAL A 704 0.57 0.12 -15.69
N ILE A 705 0.56 0.99 -14.69
CA ILE A 705 0.93 0.65 -13.30
C ILE A 705 -0.32 0.68 -12.41
N PRO A 706 -0.49 -0.27 -11.47
CA PRO A 706 -1.65 -0.28 -10.59
C PRO A 706 -1.71 0.99 -9.73
N LEU A 707 -2.85 1.68 -9.77
CA LEU A 707 -3.19 2.75 -8.83
C LEU A 707 -3.48 2.13 -7.44
N LEU A 708 -3.26 2.90 -6.37
CA LEU A 708 -3.56 2.50 -5.00
C LEU A 708 -4.93 1.80 -4.86
N HIS A 709 -4.93 0.67 -4.16
CA HIS A 709 -6.11 -0.15 -3.93
C HIS A 709 -7.26 0.55 -3.16
N ARG A 710 -7.01 1.72 -2.55
CA ARG A 710 -7.94 2.43 -1.64
C ARG A 710 -8.40 3.82 -2.10
N LEU A 711 -8.12 4.23 -3.35
CA LEU A 711 -8.49 5.57 -3.86
C LEU A 711 -9.85 5.61 -4.59
N LEU A 712 -10.37 4.49 -5.08
CA LEU A 712 -11.57 4.43 -5.92
C LEU A 712 -12.40 3.22 -5.49
N ASP A 713 -13.71 3.38 -5.28
CA ASP A 713 -14.64 2.29 -4.94
C ASP A 713 -15.89 2.39 -5.84
N VAL A 714 -16.04 1.47 -6.80
CA VAL A 714 -17.13 1.56 -7.78
C VAL A 714 -18.43 0.99 -7.20
N ARG A 715 -19.44 1.86 -7.02
CA ARG A 715 -20.72 1.46 -6.42
C ARG A 715 -21.90 1.26 -7.37
N SER A 716 -22.02 1.99 -8.50
CA SER A 716 -23.22 1.86 -9.36
C SER A 716 -23.02 2.15 -10.86
N MET A 717 -23.79 1.49 -11.71
CA MET A 717 -23.83 1.72 -13.16
C MET A 717 -25.27 2.02 -13.57
N THR A 718 -25.50 3.17 -14.21
CA THR A 718 -26.85 3.67 -14.52
C THR A 718 -26.93 4.23 -15.94
N PRO A 719 -27.90 3.80 -16.77
CA PRO A 719 -28.07 4.33 -18.12
C PRO A 719 -28.29 5.85 -18.10
N LEU A 720 -27.63 6.55 -19.01
CA LEU A 720 -27.63 8.02 -19.11
C LEU A 720 -29.00 8.57 -19.55
N ALA A 721 -29.68 7.79 -20.38
CA ALA A 721 -31.08 7.95 -20.75
C ALA A 721 -31.70 6.53 -20.72
N PRO A 722 -32.65 6.22 -19.81
CA PRO A 722 -33.31 4.94 -19.83
C PRO A 722 -34.13 4.84 -21.12
N ARG A 723 -33.61 4.10 -22.10
CA ARG A 723 -34.36 3.60 -23.24
C ARG A 723 -34.65 2.14 -22.92
N PRO A 724 -35.72 1.84 -22.16
CA PRO A 724 -35.94 0.52 -21.61
C PRO A 724 -35.94 -0.51 -22.74
N LEU A 725 -34.99 -1.43 -22.67
CA LEU A 725 -35.05 -2.68 -23.40
C LEU A 725 -35.86 -3.65 -22.55
N VAL A 726 -36.88 -4.22 -23.15
CA VAL A 726 -37.82 -5.13 -22.53
C VAL A 726 -37.64 -6.49 -23.20
N SER A 727 -37.51 -7.55 -22.39
CA SER A 727 -37.41 -8.90 -22.93
C SER A 727 -38.71 -9.31 -23.60
N ALA A 728 -38.65 -10.16 -24.63
CA ALA A 728 -39.85 -10.70 -25.27
C ALA A 728 -40.79 -11.42 -24.27
N ALA A 729 -40.26 -11.97 -23.17
CA ALA A 729 -41.05 -12.60 -22.11
C ALA A 729 -41.85 -11.57 -21.30
N ASP A 730 -41.26 -10.41 -21.00
CA ASP A 730 -41.95 -9.35 -20.26
C ASP A 730 -42.97 -8.61 -21.14
N VAL A 731 -42.71 -8.48 -22.44
CA VAL A 731 -43.71 -8.00 -23.40
C VAL A 731 -44.94 -8.93 -23.42
N ARG A 732 -44.74 -10.26 -23.43
CA ARG A 732 -45.86 -11.22 -23.34
C ARG A 732 -46.67 -11.07 -22.06
N ARG A 733 -46.01 -10.87 -20.91
CA ARG A 733 -46.69 -10.61 -19.62
C ARG A 733 -47.49 -9.30 -19.63
N LEU A 734 -46.98 -8.25 -20.28
CA LEU A 734 -47.70 -6.98 -20.42
C LEU A 734 -48.94 -7.10 -21.30
N LEU A 735 -48.96 -8.06 -22.23
CA LEU A 735 -50.07 -8.31 -23.15
C LEU A 735 -51.12 -9.29 -22.59
N ASP A 736 -50.85 -9.98 -21.47
CA ASP A 736 -51.77 -10.93 -20.86
C ASP A 736 -52.81 -10.23 -19.95
N PRO A 737 -54.13 -10.32 -20.27
CA PRO A 737 -55.18 -9.61 -19.53
C PRO A 737 -55.39 -10.12 -18.09
N VAL A 738 -54.90 -11.32 -17.75
CA VAL A 738 -55.03 -11.94 -16.42
C VAL A 738 -53.99 -11.40 -15.43
N ALA A 739 -52.81 -10.98 -15.91
CA ALA A 739 -51.73 -10.47 -15.06
C ALA A 739 -51.99 -9.04 -14.56
N ALA A 740 -52.76 -8.23 -15.31
CA ALA A 740 -53.05 -6.83 -14.98
C ALA A 740 -53.91 -6.63 -13.71
N LYS A 741 -54.67 -7.65 -13.27
CA LYS A 741 -55.48 -7.60 -12.04
C LYS A 741 -54.71 -7.94 -10.75
N ALA A 742 -53.50 -8.49 -10.84
CA ALA A 742 -52.78 -9.04 -9.68
C ALA A 742 -51.81 -8.06 -9.01
N THR A 743 -51.63 -6.85 -9.52
CA THR A 743 -50.55 -5.93 -9.12
C THR A 743 -50.89 -4.93 -8.02
N PHE A 744 -52.01 -5.10 -7.29
CA PHE A 744 -52.53 -4.06 -6.40
C PHE A 744 -52.88 -4.54 -4.98
N MET A 745 -51.92 -5.19 -4.31
CA MET A 745 -51.85 -5.20 -2.84
C MET A 745 -50.42 -4.89 -2.40
N TYR A 746 -50.18 -3.69 -1.90
CA TYR A 746 -48.94 -3.37 -1.18
C TYR A 746 -49.02 -3.98 0.23
N ASN A 747 -48.34 -5.11 0.43
CA ASN A 747 -48.16 -5.69 1.75
C ASN A 747 -46.76 -5.35 2.28
N PRO A 748 -46.62 -4.46 3.28
CA PRO A 748 -45.31 -4.05 3.81
C PRO A 748 -44.57 -5.17 4.57
N PHE A 749 -45.18 -6.36 4.72
CA PHE A 749 -44.54 -7.55 5.30
C PHE A 749 -44.06 -8.58 4.27
N GLN A 750 -44.23 -8.34 2.96
CA GLN A 750 -43.70 -9.22 1.91
C GLN A 750 -42.28 -8.82 1.43
N ALA A 751 -41.45 -8.30 2.34
CA ALA A 751 -40.01 -8.33 2.13
C ALA A 751 -39.48 -9.74 2.47
N LYS A 752 -38.89 -10.40 1.46
CA LYS A 752 -38.12 -11.67 1.53
C LYS A 752 -38.94 -12.97 1.61
N THR A 753 -39.50 -13.38 0.48
CA THR A 753 -39.13 -14.71 -0.03
C THR A 753 -38.11 -14.51 -1.15
N ALA A 754 -36.89 -14.23 -0.73
CA ALA A 754 -35.73 -14.49 -1.54
C ALA A 754 -35.63 -16.01 -1.71
N THR A 755 -36.31 -16.55 -2.73
CA THR A 755 -35.77 -17.70 -3.45
C THR A 755 -34.32 -17.32 -3.74
N SER A 756 -33.39 -18.11 -3.25
CA SER A 756 -31.95 -17.84 -3.29
C SER A 756 -31.53 -17.44 -4.71
N ALA A 757 -31.51 -16.14 -4.96
CA ALA A 757 -30.78 -15.54 -6.04
C ALA A 757 -29.31 -15.65 -5.62
N THR A 758 -28.76 -16.85 -5.82
CA THR A 758 -27.37 -16.95 -6.23
C THR A 758 -27.19 -15.87 -7.29
N THR A 759 -26.32 -14.90 -7.01
CA THR A 759 -25.85 -13.82 -7.88
C THR A 759 -25.88 -14.20 -9.36
N VAL A 760 -27.04 -14.05 -10.00
CA VAL A 760 -27.13 -13.90 -11.43
C VAL A 760 -26.81 -12.43 -11.61
N ALA A 761 -25.65 -12.15 -12.18
CA ALA A 761 -25.26 -10.81 -12.59
C ALA A 761 -26.48 -10.15 -13.24
N THR A 762 -26.91 -8.99 -12.74
CA THR A 762 -27.83 -8.14 -13.49
C THR A 762 -27.08 -7.74 -14.76
N SER A 763 -27.22 -8.53 -15.82
CA SER A 763 -26.63 -8.26 -17.12
C SER A 763 -27.28 -6.97 -17.60
N TYR A 764 -26.54 -5.88 -17.56
CA TYR A 764 -27.02 -4.62 -18.12
C TYR A 764 -27.01 -4.77 -19.63
N VAL A 765 -28.21 -4.84 -20.21
CA VAL A 765 -28.40 -5.02 -21.66
C VAL A 765 -28.57 -3.66 -22.32
N TYR A 766 -27.75 -3.37 -23.33
CA TYR A 766 -27.74 -2.11 -24.05
C TYR A 766 -27.78 -2.35 -25.57
N ALA A 767 -28.43 -1.49 -26.33
CA ALA A 767 -28.38 -1.58 -27.79
C ALA A 767 -27.09 -0.92 -28.31
N LEU A 768 -26.56 -1.45 -29.40
CA LEU A 768 -25.41 -0.89 -30.08
C LEU A 768 -25.63 0.59 -30.43
N GLY A 769 -24.70 1.44 -30.00
CA GLY A 769 -24.72 2.89 -30.24
C GLY A 769 -25.39 3.73 -29.15
N ASP A 770 -26.04 3.14 -28.15
CA ASP A 770 -26.55 3.87 -26.99
C ASP A 770 -25.38 4.38 -26.10
N LEU A 771 -25.60 5.50 -25.41
CA LEU A 771 -24.63 6.08 -24.47
C LEU A 771 -24.88 5.53 -23.06
N VAL A 772 -23.87 4.89 -22.50
CA VAL A 772 -23.91 4.33 -21.14
C VAL A 772 -23.20 5.28 -20.19
N ALA A 773 -23.86 5.67 -19.10
CA ALA A 773 -23.19 6.36 -17.99
C ALA A 773 -22.74 5.33 -16.95
N ILE A 774 -21.58 5.57 -16.38
CA ILE A 774 -21.11 4.87 -15.20
C ILE A 774 -20.94 5.91 -14.10
N GLN A 775 -21.54 5.68 -12.93
CA GLN A 775 -21.32 6.51 -11.75
C GLN A 775 -20.29 5.83 -10.85
N VAL A 776 -19.09 6.37 -10.85
CA VAL A 776 -17.98 5.90 -10.00
C VAL A 776 -17.99 6.70 -8.71
N GLU A 777 -17.95 6.04 -7.55
CA GLU A 777 -17.61 6.71 -6.29
C GLU A 777 -16.09 6.70 -6.11
N ALA A 778 -15.50 7.86 -5.93
CA ALA A 778 -14.08 8.02 -5.63
C ALA A 778 -13.92 8.51 -4.19
N ALA A 779 -12.89 8.01 -3.51
CA ALA A 779 -12.57 8.41 -2.15
C ALA A 779 -11.12 8.88 -2.12
N ASN A 780 -10.84 10.09 -1.63
CA ASN A 780 -9.49 10.56 -1.43
C ASN A 780 -9.06 10.34 0.03
N PRO A 781 -8.21 9.35 0.35
CA PRO A 781 -7.71 9.11 1.70
C PRO A 781 -6.55 10.04 2.11
N LEU A 782 -6.10 10.94 1.23
CA LEU A 782 -4.94 11.81 1.45
C LEU A 782 -5.30 13.14 2.09
N ASP A 783 -4.30 13.78 2.71
CA ASP A 783 -4.37 15.15 3.25
C ASP A 783 -4.21 16.23 2.18
N ILE A 784 -3.98 15.83 0.92
CA ILE A 784 -3.84 16.73 -0.24
C ILE A 784 -5.04 16.61 -1.18
N ALA A 785 -5.31 17.67 -1.95
CA ALA A 785 -6.27 17.61 -3.04
C ALA A 785 -5.71 16.82 -4.22
N LEU A 786 -6.51 15.92 -4.80
CA LEU A 786 -6.12 15.12 -5.95
C LEU A 786 -6.75 15.64 -7.23
N VAL A 787 -5.92 16.12 -8.15
CA VAL A 787 -6.35 16.52 -9.50
C VAL A 787 -6.13 15.36 -10.45
N LEU A 788 -7.24 14.81 -10.98
CA LEU A 788 -7.29 13.71 -11.93
C LEU A 788 -7.68 14.26 -13.31
N PRO A 789 -6.69 14.61 -14.18
CA PRO A 789 -6.95 15.36 -15.39
C PRO A 789 -7.70 14.57 -16.47
N ARG A 790 -7.51 13.24 -16.52
CA ARG A 790 -8.11 12.39 -17.56
C ARG A 790 -8.34 10.97 -17.07
N LEU A 791 -9.58 10.65 -16.73
CA LEU A 791 -10.09 9.34 -16.35
C LEU A 791 -10.81 8.69 -17.53
N GLN A 792 -10.52 7.42 -17.81
CA GLN A 792 -11.15 6.62 -18.85
C GLN A 792 -11.49 5.23 -18.34
N ALA A 793 -12.62 4.66 -18.74
CA ALA A 793 -12.92 3.27 -18.42
C ALA A 793 -12.03 2.31 -19.23
N TYR A 794 -11.64 1.20 -18.60
CA TYR A 794 -10.90 0.11 -19.20
C TYR A 794 -11.81 -1.11 -19.34
N CYS A 795 -12.01 -1.58 -20.58
CA CYS A 795 -12.92 -2.68 -20.90
C CYS A 795 -12.28 -3.66 -21.89
N SER A 796 -12.62 -4.94 -21.79
CA SER A 796 -12.39 -5.93 -22.84
C SER A 796 -13.57 -5.93 -23.81
N GLY A 797 -13.36 -5.37 -25.01
CA GLY A 797 -14.36 -5.24 -26.07
C GLY A 797 -14.19 -3.98 -26.94
N HIS A 798 -14.87 -3.91 -28.08
CA HIS A 798 -14.84 -2.73 -28.95
C HIS A 798 -15.77 -1.63 -28.41
N MET A 799 -15.18 -0.63 -27.77
CA MET A 799 -15.92 0.45 -27.11
C MET A 799 -15.14 1.75 -27.11
N LEU A 800 -15.87 2.86 -27.21
CA LEU A 800 -15.33 4.19 -27.08
C LEU A 800 -15.65 4.74 -25.69
N ALA A 801 -14.63 4.96 -24.87
CA ALA A 801 -14.74 5.63 -23.57
C ALA A 801 -14.37 7.12 -23.70
N TYR A 802 -15.25 8.00 -23.24
CA TYR A 802 -14.97 9.44 -23.24
C TYR A 802 -14.19 9.84 -21.97
N PRO A 803 -13.13 10.65 -22.09
CA PRO A 803 -12.36 11.08 -20.94
C PRO A 803 -13.16 12.03 -20.04
N ALA A 804 -13.08 11.81 -18.73
CA ALA A 804 -13.59 12.73 -17.70
C ALA A 804 -12.45 13.33 -16.88
N ALA A 805 -12.64 14.51 -16.30
CA ALA A 805 -11.71 15.09 -15.32
C ALA A 805 -12.41 15.17 -13.96
N ALA A 806 -11.66 14.99 -12.89
CA ALA A 806 -12.16 15.10 -11.52
C ALA A 806 -11.13 15.77 -10.61
N SER A 807 -11.61 16.49 -9.61
CA SER A 807 -10.78 17.03 -8.53
C SER A 807 -11.40 16.59 -7.20
N LEU A 808 -10.62 15.87 -6.39
CA LEU A 808 -11.06 15.38 -5.08
C LEU A 808 -10.45 16.25 -3.99
N THR A 809 -11.26 16.70 -3.04
CA THR A 809 -10.77 17.46 -1.88
C THR A 809 -9.99 16.54 -0.93
N PRO A 810 -9.11 17.09 -0.07
CA PRO A 810 -8.45 16.31 0.98
C PRO A 810 -9.48 15.50 1.80
N ARG A 811 -9.15 14.24 2.12
CA ARG A 811 -9.96 13.31 2.93
C ARG A 811 -11.43 13.16 2.50
N GLN A 812 -11.72 13.35 1.21
CA GLN A 812 -13.08 13.21 0.69
C GLN A 812 -13.51 11.74 0.66
N GLU A 813 -14.49 11.35 1.47
CA GLU A 813 -14.93 9.95 1.55
C GLU A 813 -15.75 9.49 0.33
N ARG A 814 -16.54 10.38 -0.28
CA ARG A 814 -17.38 10.07 -1.44
C ARG A 814 -17.42 11.21 -2.44
N ALA A 815 -17.00 10.93 -3.66
CA ALA A 815 -17.11 11.81 -4.82
C ALA A 815 -17.72 11.05 -5.99
N SER A 816 -18.87 11.47 -6.50
CA SER A 816 -19.49 10.85 -7.67
C SER A 816 -18.87 11.38 -8.97
N ILE A 817 -18.21 10.51 -9.73
CA ILE A 817 -17.63 10.81 -11.04
C ILE A 817 -18.46 10.10 -12.11
N ARG A 818 -18.93 10.84 -13.10
CA ARG A 818 -19.69 10.30 -14.24
C ARG A 818 -18.73 10.00 -15.40
N LEU A 819 -18.55 8.72 -15.72
CA LEU A 819 -17.89 8.28 -16.95
C LEU A 819 -18.93 7.98 -18.02
N THR A 820 -18.62 8.22 -19.29
CA THR A 820 -19.54 7.96 -20.41
C THR A 820 -18.90 7.06 -21.44
N LEU A 821 -19.65 6.07 -21.90
CA LEU A 821 -19.19 5.01 -22.79
C LEU A 821 -20.14 4.85 -23.98
N ARG A 822 -19.60 4.39 -25.11
CA ARG A 822 -20.35 4.04 -26.30
C ARG A 822 -19.88 2.67 -26.84
N PRO A 823 -20.73 1.63 -26.81
CA PRO A 823 -20.43 0.35 -27.45
C PRO A 823 -20.27 0.50 -28.97
N GLN A 824 -19.28 -0.19 -29.55
CA GLN A 824 -19.02 -0.18 -30.99
C GLN A 824 -19.25 -1.53 -31.69
N ALA A 825 -19.39 -2.62 -30.94
CA ALA A 825 -19.73 -3.95 -31.46
C ALA A 825 -20.79 -4.64 -30.59
N VAL A 826 -21.52 -5.57 -31.21
CA VAL A 826 -22.48 -6.47 -30.55
C VAL A 826 -21.71 -7.57 -29.82
N GLY A 827 -22.19 -7.98 -28.64
CA GLY A 827 -21.59 -9.02 -27.80
C GLY A 827 -21.40 -8.61 -26.35
N ASP A 828 -20.77 -9.49 -25.57
CA ASP A 828 -20.47 -9.24 -24.16
C ASP A 828 -19.26 -8.32 -24.03
N LEU A 829 -19.43 -7.24 -23.28
CA LEU A 829 -18.39 -6.28 -22.94
C LEU A 829 -18.14 -6.29 -21.45
N VAL A 830 -16.89 -6.43 -21.04
CA VAL A 830 -16.53 -6.50 -19.63
C VAL A 830 -15.79 -5.23 -19.24
N LEU A 831 -16.34 -4.49 -18.28
CA LEU A 831 -15.66 -3.38 -17.63
C LEU A 831 -14.69 -3.95 -16.58
N GLU A 832 -13.40 -3.82 -16.85
CA GLU A 832 -12.31 -4.38 -16.04
C GLU A 832 -11.71 -3.35 -15.07
N GLY A 833 -11.76 -2.05 -15.39
CA GLY A 833 -11.05 -1.03 -14.62
C GLY A 833 -11.29 0.41 -15.04
N ILE A 834 -10.49 1.30 -14.46
CA ILE A 834 -10.42 2.73 -14.79
C ILE A 834 -8.95 3.11 -14.95
N ASN A 835 -8.61 3.75 -16.07
CA ASN A 835 -7.31 4.31 -16.36
C ASN A 835 -7.29 5.81 -16.03
N CYS A 836 -6.39 6.22 -15.15
CA CYS A 836 -6.04 7.60 -14.88
C CYS A 836 -4.80 7.98 -15.70
N VAL A 837 -4.99 8.83 -16.70
CA VAL A 837 -3.91 9.33 -17.57
C VAL A 837 -3.39 10.65 -17.00
N LEU A 838 -2.18 10.61 -16.43
CA LEU A 838 -1.42 11.77 -16.01
C LEU A 838 -0.52 12.26 -17.17
N PRO A 839 0.05 13.48 -17.10
CA PRO A 839 0.88 14.02 -18.19
C PRO A 839 2.09 13.14 -18.55
N GLN A 840 2.71 12.49 -17.56
CA GLN A 840 3.90 11.67 -17.76
C GLN A 840 3.63 10.16 -17.80
N GLN A 841 2.48 9.68 -17.30
CA GLN A 841 2.25 8.24 -17.09
C GLN A 841 0.77 7.86 -17.05
N MET A 842 0.48 6.56 -17.17
CA MET A 842 -0.87 6.00 -17.07
C MET A 842 -0.96 5.04 -15.88
N LEU A 843 -1.87 5.35 -14.96
CA LEU A 843 -2.17 4.53 -13.79
C LEU A 843 -3.49 3.80 -14.02
N GLN A 844 -3.58 2.51 -13.66
CA GLN A 844 -4.77 1.70 -13.85
C GLN A 844 -5.29 1.19 -12.52
N TYR A 845 -6.58 1.37 -12.31
CA TYR A 845 -7.31 0.77 -11.21
C TYR A 845 -8.12 -0.40 -11.75
N LEU A 846 -7.86 -1.62 -11.29
CA LEU A 846 -8.63 -2.81 -11.64
C LEU A 846 -9.80 -2.98 -10.68
N LEU A 847 -10.98 -3.27 -11.23
CA LEU A 847 -12.18 -3.51 -10.44
C LEU A 847 -12.09 -4.86 -9.73
N PRO A 848 -12.40 -4.93 -8.41
CA PRO A 848 -12.43 -6.20 -7.69
C PRO A 848 -13.43 -7.21 -8.26
N ARG A 849 -14.52 -6.69 -8.87
CA ARG A 849 -15.53 -7.47 -9.59
C ARG A 849 -15.77 -6.81 -10.94
N PRO A 850 -15.36 -7.43 -12.06
CA PRO A 850 -15.61 -6.88 -13.38
C PRO A 850 -17.11 -6.88 -13.68
N VAL A 851 -17.58 -5.85 -14.38
CA VAL A 851 -19.00 -5.71 -14.70
C VAL A 851 -19.26 -6.11 -16.15
N CYS A 852 -20.16 -7.08 -16.36
CA CYS A 852 -20.52 -7.56 -17.69
C CYS A 852 -21.71 -6.77 -18.25
N LEU A 853 -21.55 -6.26 -19.46
CA LEU A 853 -22.52 -5.51 -20.24
C LEU A 853 -22.85 -6.33 -21.49
N GLN A 854 -24.12 -6.63 -21.73
CA GLN A 854 -24.54 -7.33 -22.94
C GLN A 854 -24.96 -6.30 -24.00
N VAL A 855 -24.27 -6.27 -25.14
CA VAL A 855 -24.61 -5.36 -26.23
C VAL A 855 -25.39 -6.10 -27.30
N VAL A 856 -26.63 -5.68 -27.54
CA VAL A 856 -27.58 -6.22 -28.53
C VAL A 856 -27.52 -5.38 -29.82
N ASP A 857 -28.06 -5.89 -30.93
CA ASP A 857 -28.10 -5.12 -32.18
C ASP A 857 -28.83 -3.77 -32.01
N ALA A 858 -28.51 -2.83 -32.89
CA ALA A 858 -29.01 -1.48 -32.80
C ALA A 858 -30.51 -1.44 -33.15
N ILE A 859 -31.35 -1.08 -32.17
CA ILE A 859 -32.81 -0.99 -32.31
C ILE A 859 -33.22 0.45 -32.67
N ALA A 860 -34.32 0.63 -33.41
CA ALA A 860 -34.83 1.94 -33.83
C ALA A 860 -35.22 2.87 -32.65
N VAL A 861 -35.31 4.18 -32.88
CA VAL A 861 -35.73 5.17 -31.87
C VAL A 861 -37.07 5.76 -32.27
N ALA A 862 -38.05 5.73 -31.36
CA ALA A 862 -39.36 6.33 -31.53
C ALA A 862 -39.44 7.73 -30.94
N ASP A 863 -40.13 8.62 -31.64
CA ASP A 863 -40.46 9.98 -31.21
C ASP A 863 -41.97 10.19 -31.31
N TRP A 864 -42.59 10.70 -30.24
CA TRP A 864 -44.02 10.98 -30.20
C TRP A 864 -44.25 12.45 -30.50
N LYS A 865 -45.10 12.77 -31.48
CA LYS A 865 -45.47 14.14 -31.81
C LYS A 865 -46.94 14.40 -31.45
N GLY A 866 -47.20 15.60 -30.92
CA GLY A 866 -48.55 16.04 -30.55
C GLY A 866 -48.94 15.78 -29.10
N ALA A 867 -48.03 15.25 -28.28
CA ALA A 867 -48.25 14.96 -26.85
C ALA A 867 -47.46 15.88 -25.88
N ASP A 868 -46.78 16.90 -26.41
CA ASP A 868 -45.79 17.71 -25.66
C ASP A 868 -46.40 18.78 -24.74
N ARG A 869 -47.69 19.07 -24.91
CA ARG A 869 -48.39 20.13 -24.17
C ARG A 869 -49.68 19.58 -23.55
N PRO A 870 -50.06 20.07 -22.36
CA PRO A 870 -51.36 19.75 -21.80
C PRO A 870 -52.46 20.25 -22.74
N VAL A 871 -53.45 19.40 -23.00
CA VAL A 871 -54.61 19.73 -23.82
C VAL A 871 -55.74 20.18 -22.90
N THR A 872 -56.37 21.31 -23.22
CA THR A 872 -57.56 21.80 -22.53
C THR A 872 -58.77 21.69 -23.47
N LEU A 873 -59.84 21.05 -23.01
CA LEU A 873 -61.12 20.93 -23.72
C LEU A 873 -62.28 21.19 -22.75
N PHE A 874 -63.47 21.48 -23.23
CA PHE A 874 -64.67 21.68 -22.42
C PHE A 874 -65.50 20.39 -22.32
N ALA A 875 -66.25 20.21 -21.23
CA ALA A 875 -67.19 19.10 -21.12
C ALA A 875 -68.21 19.14 -22.29
N ASN A 876 -68.49 17.99 -22.88
CA ASN A 876 -69.32 17.79 -24.09
C ASN A 876 -68.76 18.39 -25.39
N GLU A 877 -67.47 18.74 -25.44
CA GLU A 877 -66.76 19.13 -26.66
C GLU A 877 -66.28 17.89 -27.45
N ASP A 878 -66.45 17.90 -28.77
CA ASP A 878 -65.90 16.88 -29.67
C ASP A 878 -64.47 17.26 -30.09
N CYS A 879 -63.46 16.76 -29.37
CA CYS A 879 -62.05 17.09 -29.61
C CYS A 879 -61.28 15.92 -30.26
N VAL A 880 -60.56 16.17 -31.36
CA VAL A 880 -59.69 15.19 -32.02
C VAL A 880 -58.23 15.64 -31.93
N LEU A 881 -57.38 14.82 -31.30
CA LEU A 881 -55.97 15.09 -31.10
C LEU A 881 -55.11 14.42 -32.18
N PRO A 882 -54.31 15.17 -32.95
CA PRO A 882 -53.46 14.63 -34.01
C PRO A 882 -52.14 14.11 -33.43
N ILE A 883 -52.20 12.99 -32.69
CA ILE A 883 -51.01 12.33 -32.15
C ILE A 883 -50.37 11.48 -33.25
N SER A 884 -49.04 11.42 -33.29
CA SER A 884 -48.34 10.54 -34.22
C SER A 884 -47.06 9.94 -33.62
N LEU A 885 -46.77 8.70 -34.00
CA LEU A 885 -45.53 8.01 -33.66
C LEU A 885 -44.59 8.07 -34.87
N ARG A 886 -43.41 8.64 -34.70
CA ARG A 886 -42.40 8.71 -35.76
C ARG A 886 -41.23 7.79 -35.47
N ASN A 887 -40.79 7.05 -36.49
CA ASN A 887 -39.48 6.41 -36.46
C ASN A 887 -38.39 7.46 -36.67
N ALA A 888 -37.70 7.85 -35.60
CA ALA A 888 -36.63 8.85 -35.64
C ALA A 888 -35.29 8.27 -36.14
N SER A 889 -35.17 6.95 -36.30
CA SER A 889 -33.97 6.33 -36.85
C SER A 889 -33.84 6.57 -38.35
N THR A 890 -32.60 6.78 -38.81
CA THR A 890 -32.26 6.98 -40.23
C THR A 890 -32.08 5.67 -40.99
N THR A 891 -31.67 4.60 -40.31
CA THR A 891 -31.26 3.34 -40.95
C THR A 891 -32.05 2.11 -40.52
N GLN A 892 -32.75 2.17 -39.38
CA GLN A 892 -33.44 1.01 -38.77
C GLN A 892 -34.95 1.15 -38.91
N SER A 893 -35.63 0.07 -39.30
CA SER A 893 -37.08 -0.05 -39.20
C SER A 893 -37.50 -0.42 -37.77
N MET A 894 -38.76 -0.13 -37.44
CA MET A 894 -39.43 -0.70 -36.28
C MET A 894 -40.25 -1.90 -36.75
N ASP A 895 -39.96 -3.07 -36.19
CA ASP A 895 -40.65 -4.30 -36.53
C ASP A 895 -41.54 -4.72 -35.33
N ASP A 896 -42.70 -5.33 -35.59
CA ASP A 896 -43.68 -5.74 -34.56
C ASP A 896 -44.11 -4.61 -33.61
N VAL A 897 -44.52 -3.47 -34.18
CA VAL A 897 -44.98 -2.30 -33.42
C VAL A 897 -46.31 -2.61 -32.72
N THR A 898 -46.30 -2.57 -31.40
CA THR A 898 -47.47 -2.74 -30.53
C THR A 898 -47.72 -1.47 -29.72
N LEU A 899 -48.93 -0.93 -29.81
CA LEU A 899 -49.34 0.29 -29.13
C LEU A 899 -50.29 -0.04 -27.97
N LEU A 900 -50.00 0.49 -26.78
CA LEU A 900 -50.81 0.36 -25.58
C LEU A 900 -51.25 1.76 -25.14
N LEU A 901 -52.55 1.93 -24.93
CA LEU A 901 -53.16 3.16 -24.44
C LEU A 901 -53.67 2.91 -23.01
N SER A 902 -53.18 3.69 -22.06
CA SER A 902 -53.54 3.59 -20.65
C SER A 902 -54.16 4.91 -20.18
N VAL A 903 -55.33 4.85 -19.55
CA VAL A 903 -56.04 6.03 -19.04
C VAL A 903 -55.98 6.04 -17.51
N HIS A 904 -55.56 7.16 -16.93
CA HIS A 904 -55.43 7.34 -15.49
C HIS A 904 -56.12 8.62 -15.03
N ARG A 905 -57.14 8.50 -14.18
CA ARG A 905 -57.84 9.63 -13.57
C ARG A 905 -57.06 10.12 -12.34
N GLN A 906 -56.76 11.41 -12.22
CA GLN A 906 -56.00 11.91 -11.05
C GLN A 906 -56.87 12.00 -9.79
N THR A 907 -58.17 12.21 -9.95
CA THR A 907 -59.14 12.45 -8.86
C THR A 907 -59.52 11.18 -8.09
N ASP A 908 -59.40 10.01 -8.71
CA ASP A 908 -59.81 8.71 -8.13
C ASP A 908 -58.77 8.06 -7.19
N GLY A 909 -57.59 8.67 -6.97
CA GLY A 909 -56.56 8.08 -6.11
C GLY A 909 -55.99 6.74 -6.64
N PHE A 910 -55.64 5.81 -5.75
CA PHE A 910 -54.91 4.55 -6.01
C PHE A 910 -55.73 3.47 -6.77
N HIS A 911 -56.36 3.80 -7.89
CA HIS A 911 -56.99 2.81 -8.77
C HIS A 911 -56.10 2.45 -9.97
N ALA A 912 -56.16 1.17 -10.40
CA ALA A 912 -55.33 0.68 -11.50
C ALA A 912 -55.73 1.34 -12.84
N PRO A 913 -54.77 1.83 -13.65
CA PRO A 913 -55.09 2.47 -14.92
C PRO A 913 -55.69 1.48 -15.90
N ILE A 914 -56.77 1.88 -16.58
CA ILE A 914 -57.37 1.06 -17.63
C ILE A 914 -56.44 1.10 -18.84
N THR A 915 -55.82 -0.04 -19.15
CA THR A 915 -54.89 -0.20 -20.28
C THR A 915 -55.51 -1.08 -21.35
N THR A 916 -55.46 -0.65 -22.61
CA THR A 916 -55.96 -1.41 -23.77
C THR A 916 -54.94 -1.37 -24.91
N MET A 917 -54.84 -2.46 -25.65
CA MET A 917 -54.00 -2.56 -26.86
C MET A 917 -54.74 -1.97 -28.07
N VAL A 918 -54.05 -1.13 -28.84
CA VAL A 918 -54.56 -0.60 -30.10
C VAL A 918 -54.34 -1.65 -31.19
N THR A 919 -55.42 -2.25 -31.66
CA THR A 919 -55.37 -3.26 -32.74
C THR A 919 -55.23 -2.59 -34.11
N PRO A 920 -54.26 -3.01 -34.94
CA PRO A 920 -54.09 -2.45 -36.28
C PRO A 920 -55.30 -2.76 -37.17
N GLY A 921 -55.72 -1.79 -37.99
CA GLY A 921 -56.81 -1.96 -38.97
C GLY A 921 -58.24 -1.97 -38.43
N ALA A 922 -58.47 -1.83 -37.11
CA ALA A 922 -59.81 -1.75 -36.51
C ALA A 922 -59.97 -0.50 -35.63
N PRO A 923 -61.13 0.19 -35.68
CA PRO A 923 -61.43 1.26 -34.73
C PRO A 923 -61.62 0.67 -33.33
N GLY A 924 -61.27 1.45 -32.31
CA GLY A 924 -61.39 1.02 -30.91
C GLY A 924 -61.81 2.16 -30.00
N ARG A 925 -62.26 1.80 -28.79
CA ARG A 925 -62.67 2.75 -27.76
C ARG A 925 -62.25 2.25 -26.38
N VAL A 926 -61.68 3.13 -25.58
CA VAL A 926 -61.42 2.93 -24.15
C VAL A 926 -62.25 3.94 -23.39
N ALA A 927 -63.06 3.50 -22.44
CA ALA A 927 -63.89 4.39 -21.64
C ALA A 927 -63.77 4.06 -20.14
N ILE A 928 -63.74 5.12 -19.35
CA ILE A 928 -63.99 5.15 -17.91
C ILE A 928 -65.36 5.84 -17.73
N SER A 929 -65.97 5.78 -16.54
CA SER A 929 -67.17 6.57 -16.24
C SER A 929 -66.95 8.04 -16.63
N ASP A 930 -67.81 8.57 -17.51
CA ASP A 930 -67.83 9.96 -17.96
C ASP A 930 -66.66 10.43 -18.86
N PHE A 931 -65.69 9.56 -19.20
CA PHE A 931 -64.55 9.90 -20.07
C PHE A 931 -64.20 8.74 -21.03
N GLY A 932 -64.13 9.01 -22.33
CA GLY A 932 -63.82 8.03 -23.37
C GLY A 932 -62.79 8.54 -24.38
N ILE A 933 -61.97 7.63 -24.90
CA ILE A 933 -61.06 7.84 -26.02
C ILE A 933 -61.41 6.84 -27.11
N ALA A 934 -61.79 7.35 -28.28
CA ALA A 934 -61.99 6.57 -29.49
C ALA A 934 -60.87 6.86 -30.51
N TRP A 935 -60.55 5.89 -31.34
CA TRP A 935 -59.60 6.06 -32.44
C TRP A 935 -60.06 5.33 -33.69
N ASP A 936 -59.70 5.89 -34.84
CA ASP A 936 -59.97 5.29 -36.15
C ASP A 936 -58.99 4.15 -36.49
N ALA A 937 -59.28 3.41 -37.55
CA ALA A 937 -58.42 2.31 -38.00
C ALA A 937 -56.99 2.80 -38.30
N VAL A 938 -56.03 2.33 -37.50
CA VAL A 938 -54.61 2.70 -37.63
C VAL A 938 -54.00 2.00 -38.83
N ALA A 939 -53.46 2.79 -39.77
CA ALA A 939 -52.80 2.32 -40.99
C ALA A 939 -51.40 1.76 -40.71
N LEU A 940 -51.36 0.58 -40.07
CA LEU A 940 -50.17 -0.27 -39.91
C LEU A 940 -50.33 -1.47 -40.87
N ASP A 941 -49.27 -1.82 -41.60
CA ASP A 941 -49.24 -3.02 -42.43
C ASP A 941 -49.50 -4.28 -41.59
N VAL A 942 -49.92 -5.38 -42.23
CA VAL A 942 -50.23 -6.67 -41.58
C VAL A 942 -49.07 -7.19 -40.72
N ASP A 943 -47.84 -6.85 -41.12
CA ASP A 943 -46.59 -7.21 -40.43
C ASP A 943 -46.16 -6.22 -39.33
N ARG A 944 -46.99 -5.21 -39.00
CA ARG A 944 -46.75 -4.18 -37.97
C ARG A 944 -45.38 -3.50 -38.11
N TRP A 945 -45.05 -3.16 -39.34
CA TRP A 945 -43.76 -2.63 -39.74
C TRP A 945 -43.82 -1.12 -39.96
N LEU A 946 -42.81 -0.37 -39.47
CA LEU A 946 -42.68 1.08 -39.69
C LEU A 946 -41.27 1.44 -40.22
N PRO A 947 -41.15 1.93 -41.47
CA PRO A 947 -39.85 2.22 -42.07
C PRO A 947 -39.13 3.41 -41.41
N PRO A 948 -37.80 3.55 -41.64
CA PRO A 948 -37.02 4.69 -41.14
C PRO A 948 -37.64 6.02 -41.54
N GLN A 949 -37.67 7.00 -40.63
CA GLN A 949 -38.24 8.35 -40.82
C GLN A 949 -39.76 8.43 -41.08
N ALA A 950 -40.47 7.31 -41.21
CA ALA A 950 -41.91 7.29 -41.40
C ALA A 950 -42.67 7.69 -40.13
N THR A 951 -43.88 8.23 -40.31
CA THR A 951 -44.75 8.71 -39.24
C THR A 951 -46.09 8.01 -39.32
N LEU A 952 -46.49 7.37 -38.22
CA LEU A 952 -47.77 6.72 -38.05
C LEU A 952 -48.75 7.68 -37.36
N PRO A 953 -49.78 8.19 -38.06
CA PRO A 953 -50.81 9.00 -37.44
C PRO A 953 -51.75 8.14 -36.56
N LEU A 954 -52.05 8.64 -35.37
CA LEU A 954 -52.97 8.05 -34.40
C LEU A 954 -53.90 9.16 -33.88
N PRO A 955 -54.91 9.58 -34.66
CA PRO A 955 -55.88 10.57 -34.20
C PRO A 955 -56.71 9.99 -33.05
N LEU A 956 -56.70 10.65 -31.89
CA LEU A 956 -57.48 10.26 -30.73
C LEU A 956 -58.66 11.22 -30.57
N ARG A 957 -59.89 10.70 -30.66
CA ARG A 957 -61.11 11.44 -30.34
C ARG A 957 -61.42 11.29 -28.86
N ILE A 958 -61.45 12.40 -28.15
CA ILE A 958 -61.76 12.44 -26.72
C ILE A 958 -63.20 12.86 -26.53
N GLU A 959 -63.92 12.11 -25.70
CA GLU A 959 -65.29 12.39 -25.30
C GLU A 959 -65.30 12.49 -23.76
N SER A 960 -65.73 13.63 -23.21
CA SER A 960 -65.88 13.80 -21.76
C SER A 960 -67.18 14.50 -21.44
N THR A 961 -67.94 13.98 -20.48
CA THR A 961 -69.22 14.57 -20.03
C THR A 961 -69.08 15.38 -18.75
N ARG A 962 -67.93 15.31 -18.07
CA ARG A 962 -67.67 16.02 -16.79
C ARG A 962 -66.32 16.74 -16.79
N PRO A 963 -66.19 17.83 -16.01
CA PRO A 963 -64.90 18.50 -15.79
C PRO A 963 -63.98 17.61 -14.94
N ASP A 964 -62.74 17.42 -15.39
CA ASP A 964 -61.80 16.47 -14.79
C ASP A 964 -60.36 16.63 -15.32
N VAL A 965 -59.38 15.99 -14.67
CA VAL A 965 -57.98 15.90 -15.12
C VAL A 965 -57.57 14.44 -15.31
N VAL A 966 -57.28 14.08 -16.56
CA VAL A 966 -56.97 12.71 -16.98
C VAL A 966 -55.57 12.65 -17.61
N ASP A 967 -54.72 11.76 -17.12
CA ASP A 967 -53.42 11.45 -17.71
C ASP A 967 -53.58 10.25 -18.66
N VAL A 968 -53.32 10.48 -19.95
CA VAL A 968 -53.36 9.47 -21.02
C VAL A 968 -51.93 9.04 -21.34
N LYS A 969 -51.57 7.82 -20.94
CA LYS A 969 -50.25 7.23 -21.19
C LYS A 969 -50.27 6.37 -22.45
N LEU A 970 -49.49 6.78 -23.44
CA LEU A 970 -49.28 6.06 -24.69
C LEU A 970 -47.93 5.34 -24.63
N ARG A 971 -47.93 4.03 -24.89
CA ARG A 971 -46.72 3.20 -24.93
C ARG A 971 -46.61 2.50 -26.27
N ALA A 972 -45.45 2.62 -26.92
CA ALA A 972 -45.09 1.87 -28.11
C ALA A 972 -43.99 0.86 -27.75
N LEU A 973 -44.24 -0.41 -28.03
CA LEU A 973 -43.28 -1.51 -27.93
C LEU A 973 -42.95 -1.96 -29.34
N TYR A 974 -41.67 -2.04 -29.69
CA TYR A 974 -41.24 -2.44 -31.02
C TYR A 974 -39.86 -3.07 -30.94
N ARG A 975 -39.55 -4.00 -31.85
CA ARG A 975 -38.24 -4.67 -31.90
C ARG A 975 -37.43 -4.23 -33.10
N GLY A 976 -36.13 -4.49 -33.03
CA GLY A 976 -35.23 -4.41 -34.17
C GLY A 976 -35.15 -5.77 -34.89
N ARG A 977 -34.00 -6.05 -35.52
CA ARG A 977 -33.74 -7.33 -36.19
C ARG A 977 -33.67 -8.53 -35.23
N ASP A 978 -33.29 -8.28 -33.98
CA ASP A 978 -33.21 -9.32 -32.95
C ASP A 978 -34.60 -9.64 -32.38
N PRO A 979 -35.00 -10.93 -32.31
CA PRO A 979 -36.34 -11.32 -31.89
C PRO A 979 -36.56 -11.32 -30.36
N GLU A 980 -35.49 -11.23 -29.56
CA GLU A 980 -35.54 -11.39 -28.10
C GLU A 980 -35.74 -10.07 -27.33
N TRP A 981 -35.43 -8.92 -27.93
CA TRP A 981 -35.40 -7.62 -27.25
C TRP A 981 -36.28 -6.58 -27.94
N TYR A 982 -37.16 -5.97 -27.17
CA TYR A 982 -38.03 -4.86 -27.59
C TYR A 982 -37.52 -3.57 -26.97
N ARG A 983 -37.73 -2.44 -27.64
CA ARG A 983 -37.55 -1.11 -27.07
C ARG A 983 -38.92 -0.50 -26.77
N GLU A 984 -39.04 0.12 -25.61
CA GLU A 984 -40.24 0.83 -25.18
C GLU A 984 -40.07 2.34 -25.34
N SER A 985 -41.08 2.99 -25.92
CA SER A 985 -41.21 4.45 -25.97
C SER A 985 -42.56 4.87 -25.39
N THR A 986 -42.52 5.70 -24.36
CA THR A 986 -43.70 6.14 -23.60
C THR A 986 -43.84 7.65 -23.66
N THR A 987 -45.06 8.13 -23.89
CA THR A 987 -45.42 9.53 -23.66
C THR A 987 -46.68 9.61 -22.79
N VAL A 988 -46.81 10.68 -22.01
CA VAL A 988 -47.99 10.94 -21.16
C VAL A 988 -48.56 12.29 -21.56
N LEU A 989 -49.79 12.26 -22.05
CA LEU A 989 -50.56 13.45 -22.36
C LEU A 989 -51.49 13.76 -21.19
N ARG A 990 -51.42 14.99 -20.66
CA ARG A 990 -52.37 15.47 -19.66
C ARG A 990 -53.53 16.19 -20.33
N VAL A 991 -54.75 15.72 -20.07
CA VAL A 991 -55.99 16.28 -20.60
C VAL A 991 -56.75 16.96 -19.47
N HIS A 992 -56.98 18.27 -19.61
CA HIS A 992 -57.77 19.09 -18.70
C HIS A 992 -59.15 19.34 -19.32
N VAL A 993 -60.19 18.77 -18.72
CA VAL A 993 -61.57 19.01 -19.10
C VAL A 993 -62.14 20.11 -18.21
N ARG A 994 -62.45 21.27 -18.79
CA ARG A 994 -63.08 22.41 -18.09
C ARG A 994 -64.59 22.24 -18.02
N ALA A 995 -65.21 22.92 -17.06
CA ALA A 995 -66.66 23.00 -16.98
C ALA A 995 -67.20 23.62 -18.27
N GLY A 996 -68.18 22.95 -18.88
CA GLY A 996 -68.86 23.39 -20.09
C GLY A 996 -70.32 23.71 -19.82
N VAL A 997 -71.09 23.87 -20.89
CA VAL A 997 -72.52 24.11 -20.80
C VAL A 997 -73.26 22.82 -20.40
N SER A 998 -74.26 22.92 -19.52
CA SER A 998 -75.05 21.78 -19.03
C SER A 998 -76.55 22.09 -19.01
N VAL A 999 -77.39 21.08 -19.18
CA VAL A 999 -78.86 21.19 -19.12
C VAL A 999 -79.35 20.93 -17.70
N LEU A 1000 -80.11 21.87 -17.12
CA LEU A 1000 -80.55 21.81 -15.72
C LEU A 1000 -81.90 21.09 -15.49
N GLY A 1001 -82.67 20.76 -16.53
CA GLY A 1001 -83.99 20.13 -16.36
C GLY A 1001 -84.68 19.67 -17.65
N ALA A 1002 -85.80 18.96 -17.49
CA ALA A 1002 -86.64 18.45 -18.59
C ALA A 1002 -87.29 19.60 -19.40
N PRO A 1003 -87.52 19.42 -20.71
CA PRO A 1003 -88.01 20.49 -21.59
C PRO A 1003 -89.40 20.98 -21.17
N SER A 1004 -89.51 22.28 -20.90
CA SER A 1004 -90.78 22.96 -20.65
C SER A 1004 -91.44 23.40 -21.98
N THR A 1005 -92.70 23.82 -21.96
CA THR A 1005 -93.39 24.34 -23.17
C THR A 1005 -92.71 25.57 -23.79
N ASN A 1006 -91.80 26.23 -23.07
CA ASN A 1006 -91.16 27.48 -23.47
C ASN A 1006 -89.62 27.39 -23.67
N GLY A 1007 -89.02 26.19 -23.62
CA GLY A 1007 -87.56 26.01 -23.79
C GLY A 1007 -86.90 25.13 -22.72
N VAL A 1008 -85.58 25.00 -22.81
CA VAL A 1008 -84.70 24.26 -21.88
C VAL A 1008 -83.80 25.23 -21.12
N ALA A 1009 -83.74 25.10 -19.79
CA ALA A 1009 -82.81 25.86 -18.96
C ALA A 1009 -81.38 25.32 -19.14
N VAL A 1010 -80.53 26.17 -19.69
CA VAL A 1010 -79.13 25.86 -19.98
C VAL A 1010 -78.24 26.69 -19.05
N TRP A 1011 -77.37 26.01 -18.32
CA TRP A 1011 -76.39 26.63 -17.42
C TRP A 1011 -75.02 26.66 -18.06
N ASN A 1012 -74.44 27.85 -18.09
CA ASN A 1012 -73.03 28.03 -18.39
C ASN A 1012 -72.23 28.06 -17.09
N ALA A 1013 -71.60 26.93 -16.74
CA ALA A 1013 -70.74 26.81 -15.57
C ALA A 1013 -69.30 27.34 -15.79
N ALA A 1014 -69.00 27.80 -17.00
CA ALA A 1014 -67.68 28.28 -17.37
C ALA A 1014 -67.57 29.81 -17.21
N ASP A 1015 -66.33 30.29 -17.17
CA ASP A 1015 -66.01 31.73 -17.07
C ASP A 1015 -66.04 32.47 -18.43
N ILE A 1016 -66.51 31.81 -19.49
CA ILE A 1016 -66.53 32.30 -20.87
C ILE A 1016 -67.97 32.18 -21.40
N PRO A 1017 -68.51 33.16 -22.16
CA PRO A 1017 -69.85 33.05 -22.73
C PRO A 1017 -69.92 32.02 -23.87
N PHE A 1018 -71.04 31.29 -23.92
CA PHE A 1018 -71.36 30.30 -24.96
C PHE A 1018 -72.59 30.73 -25.74
N CYS A 1019 -72.60 30.50 -27.05
CA CYS A 1019 -73.75 30.59 -27.92
C CYS A 1019 -74.39 29.20 -28.04
N VAL A 1020 -75.65 29.07 -27.65
CA VAL A 1020 -76.43 27.83 -27.76
C VAL A 1020 -77.63 28.12 -28.64
N ASP A 1021 -77.68 27.50 -29.82
CA ASP A 1021 -78.71 27.73 -30.85
C ASP A 1021 -79.03 29.23 -31.10
N GLY A 1022 -77.99 30.06 -31.18
CA GLY A 1022 -78.10 31.51 -31.41
C GLY A 1022 -78.31 32.39 -30.16
N ALA A 1023 -78.55 31.79 -28.98
CA ALA A 1023 -78.67 32.52 -27.71
C ALA A 1023 -77.33 32.57 -26.96
N VAL A 1024 -76.87 33.78 -26.59
CA VAL A 1024 -75.63 33.97 -25.85
C VAL A 1024 -75.88 33.87 -24.34
N ILE A 1025 -75.33 32.82 -23.73
CA ILE A 1025 -75.39 32.55 -22.29
C ILE A 1025 -74.13 33.11 -21.64
N ALA A 1026 -74.31 34.11 -20.76
CA ALA A 1026 -73.21 34.73 -20.03
C ALA A 1026 -72.49 33.73 -19.10
N PRO A 1027 -71.22 33.98 -18.74
CA PRO A 1027 -70.51 33.17 -17.76
C PRO A 1027 -71.29 33.03 -16.44
N GLN A 1028 -71.20 31.86 -15.80
CA GLN A 1028 -71.84 31.57 -14.50
C GLN A 1028 -73.34 31.92 -14.45
N SER A 1029 -74.05 31.80 -15.57
CA SER A 1029 -75.46 32.21 -15.69
C SER A 1029 -76.32 31.10 -16.30
N VAL A 1030 -77.61 31.16 -15.98
CA VAL A 1030 -78.64 30.26 -16.53
C VAL A 1030 -79.51 31.06 -17.48
N MET A 1031 -79.71 30.53 -18.69
CA MET A 1031 -80.60 31.10 -19.69
C MET A 1031 -81.55 30.02 -20.22
N ASN A 1032 -82.82 30.37 -20.40
CA ASN A 1032 -83.78 29.48 -21.04
C ASN A 1032 -83.65 29.61 -22.55
N VAL A 1033 -83.21 28.55 -23.22
CA VAL A 1033 -83.01 28.49 -24.67
C VAL A 1033 -84.24 27.86 -25.31
N ALA A 1034 -84.84 28.55 -26.27
CA ALA A 1034 -86.00 28.04 -26.99
C ALA A 1034 -85.61 26.81 -27.82
N LEU A 1035 -86.37 25.72 -27.71
CA LEU A 1035 -86.14 24.53 -28.53
C LEU A 1035 -86.67 24.79 -29.95
N PRO A 1036 -85.89 24.51 -31.01
CA PRO A 1036 -86.36 24.67 -32.39
C PRO A 1036 -87.46 23.66 -32.77
N SER A 1037 -87.54 22.51 -32.06
CA SER A 1037 -88.64 21.53 -32.18
C SER A 1037 -88.80 20.71 -30.90
N THR A 1038 -89.98 20.11 -30.69
CA THR A 1038 -90.29 19.23 -29.55
C THR A 1038 -89.53 17.89 -29.57
N GLU A 1039 -88.87 17.53 -30.67
CA GLU A 1039 -88.07 16.30 -30.85
C GLU A 1039 -86.55 16.57 -30.87
N CYS A 1040 -86.12 17.81 -30.59
CA CYS A 1040 -84.70 18.19 -30.66
C CYS A 1040 -83.90 17.53 -29.52
N GLN A 1041 -83.20 16.42 -29.83
CA GLN A 1041 -82.37 15.68 -28.86
C GLN A 1041 -80.99 16.30 -28.66
N ARG A 1042 -80.53 17.19 -29.56
CA ARG A 1042 -79.18 17.77 -29.53
C ARG A 1042 -79.20 19.27 -29.81
N LEU A 1043 -78.68 20.07 -28.87
CA LEU A 1043 -78.50 21.51 -29.03
C LEU A 1043 -77.02 21.83 -29.30
N PRO A 1044 -76.66 22.38 -30.47
CA PRO A 1044 -75.29 22.79 -30.74
C PRO A 1044 -74.93 23.99 -29.88
N TRP A 1045 -73.72 23.99 -29.37
CA TRP A 1045 -73.11 25.12 -28.67
C TRP A 1045 -71.78 25.47 -29.31
N GLU A 1046 -71.43 26.76 -29.30
CA GLU A 1046 -70.12 27.27 -29.66
C GLU A 1046 -69.70 28.34 -28.66
N THR A 1047 -68.42 28.45 -28.35
CA THR A 1047 -67.93 29.60 -27.58
C THR A 1047 -68.02 30.87 -28.44
N THR A 1048 -68.25 32.04 -27.83
CA THR A 1048 -68.42 33.29 -28.61
C THR A 1048 -67.16 33.73 -29.38
N ASP A 1049 -65.99 33.17 -29.02
CA ASP A 1049 -64.72 33.37 -29.70
C ASP A 1049 -64.45 32.32 -30.80
N GLY A 1050 -65.37 31.37 -31.00
CA GLY A 1050 -65.26 30.29 -31.98
C GLY A 1050 -64.16 29.27 -31.66
N SER A 1051 -63.62 29.28 -30.45
CA SER A 1051 -62.51 28.42 -30.04
C SER A 1051 -62.91 26.96 -29.78
N ALA A 1052 -64.17 26.72 -29.38
CA ALA A 1052 -64.71 25.38 -29.15
C ALA A 1052 -66.18 25.29 -29.57
N SER A 1053 -66.62 24.10 -29.97
CA SER A 1053 -68.03 23.81 -30.25
C SER A 1053 -68.38 22.37 -29.86
N GLY A 1054 -69.64 22.12 -29.54
CA GLY A 1054 -70.12 20.81 -29.13
C GLY A 1054 -71.64 20.70 -29.23
N ALA A 1055 -72.20 19.62 -28.68
CA ALA A 1055 -73.64 19.40 -28.66
C ALA A 1055 -74.12 18.93 -27.27
N LEU A 1056 -75.16 19.58 -26.75
CA LEU A 1056 -75.84 19.20 -25.50
C LEU A 1056 -76.95 18.21 -25.80
N LEU A 1057 -77.10 17.17 -24.98
CA LEU A 1057 -78.22 16.24 -25.07
C LEU A 1057 -79.41 16.77 -24.26
N VAL A 1058 -80.60 16.81 -24.87
CA VAL A 1058 -81.84 17.26 -24.22
C VAL A 1058 -82.66 16.02 -23.76
N PRO A 1059 -83.06 15.92 -22.47
CA PRO A 1059 -83.87 14.81 -21.97
C PRO A 1059 -85.30 14.79 -22.56
N GLU A 1060 -85.90 13.60 -22.78
CA GLU A 1060 -87.28 13.46 -23.29
C GLU A 1060 -88.36 13.76 -22.22
N ARG A 1061 -89.53 14.28 -22.64
CA ARG A 1061 -90.64 14.69 -21.76
C ARG A 1061 -91.54 13.50 -21.36
N PRO A 1062 -91.86 13.28 -20.07
CA PRO A 1062 -92.88 12.31 -19.66
C PRO A 1062 -94.33 12.85 -19.84
N PRO A 1063 -95.32 12.00 -20.20
CA PRO A 1063 -96.73 12.41 -20.41
C PRO A 1063 -97.51 12.64 -19.08
N VAL A 1064 -98.41 13.63 -19.07
CA VAL A 1064 -99.22 14.08 -17.91
C VAL A 1064 -100.62 13.41 -17.90
N PRO A 1065 -101.12 12.84 -16.78
CA PRO A 1065 -102.54 12.45 -16.61
C PRO A 1065 -103.38 13.45 -15.75
N GLU A 1066 -104.70 13.44 -15.94
CA GLU A 1066 -105.73 14.29 -15.28
C GLU A 1066 -106.20 13.74 -13.89
N ARG A 1067 -106.51 14.67 -12.94
CA ARG A 1067 -107.10 14.57 -11.56
C ARG A 1067 -108.20 13.49 -11.36
N PRO A 1068 -108.49 12.93 -10.14
CA PRO A 1068 -109.00 13.64 -8.93
C PRO A 1068 -108.68 12.95 -7.54
N PRO A 1069 -109.48 13.11 -6.43
CA PRO A 1069 -109.16 13.73 -5.12
C PRO A 1069 -108.77 12.81 -3.92
N VAL A 1070 -108.33 13.46 -2.82
CA VAL A 1070 -107.78 13.02 -1.50
C VAL A 1070 -108.66 12.05 -0.67
N PRO A 1071 -108.06 11.16 0.15
CA PRO A 1071 -108.18 11.28 1.62
C PRO A 1071 -106.85 11.09 2.40
N GLU A 1072 -106.82 11.74 3.56
CA GLU A 1072 -105.70 12.00 4.49
C GLU A 1072 -105.07 10.73 5.13
N ALA A 1073 -103.74 10.64 5.10
CA ALA A 1073 -102.92 9.78 5.96
C ALA A 1073 -101.63 10.53 6.37
N PRO A 1074 -101.10 10.34 7.59
CA PRO A 1074 -99.91 11.06 8.06
C PRO A 1074 -98.65 10.59 7.31
N ALA A 1075 -98.18 11.40 6.37
CA ALA A 1075 -96.90 11.18 5.69
C ALA A 1075 -95.75 11.75 6.53
N SER A 1076 -94.70 10.96 6.76
CA SER A 1076 -93.45 11.47 7.33
C SER A 1076 -92.50 11.87 6.21
N ILE A 1077 -91.89 13.05 6.32
CA ILE A 1077 -90.89 13.56 5.39
C ILE A 1077 -89.58 13.76 6.17
N ALA A 1078 -88.46 13.31 5.59
CA ALA A 1078 -87.12 13.62 6.07
C ALA A 1078 -86.28 14.20 4.94
N LEU A 1079 -85.49 15.22 5.25
CA LEU A 1079 -84.48 15.79 4.36
C LEU A 1079 -83.11 15.34 4.85
N THR A 1080 -82.31 14.80 3.94
CA THR A 1080 -80.91 14.43 4.20
C THR A 1080 -80.03 14.91 3.07
N THR A 1081 -78.75 15.14 3.35
CA THR A 1081 -77.74 15.49 2.36
C THR A 1081 -76.46 14.72 2.65
N ASP A 1082 -75.70 14.43 1.61
CA ASP A 1082 -74.41 13.74 1.73
C ASP A 1082 -73.27 14.67 2.17
N ALA A 1083 -73.53 15.99 2.20
CA ALA A 1083 -72.55 16.99 2.63
C ALA A 1083 -72.46 17.08 4.16
N ARG A 1084 -71.25 16.84 4.70
CA ARG A 1084 -70.97 16.94 6.14
C ARG A 1084 -70.47 18.32 6.57
N ASP A 1085 -69.98 19.11 5.62
CA ASP A 1085 -69.37 20.42 5.85
C ASP A 1085 -70.23 21.56 5.26
N ALA A 1086 -69.86 22.82 5.54
CA ALA A 1086 -70.54 23.99 5.00
C ALA A 1086 -70.60 23.97 3.46
N TRP A 1087 -71.73 24.40 2.90
CA TRP A 1087 -71.95 24.35 1.45
C TRP A 1087 -71.20 25.49 0.76
N LYS A 1088 -70.63 25.20 -0.41
CA LYS A 1088 -69.86 26.15 -1.18
C LYS A 1088 -70.73 26.84 -2.22
N LEU A 1089 -70.47 28.13 -2.39
CA LEU A 1089 -71.06 28.93 -3.46
C LEU A 1089 -70.86 28.27 -4.84
N GLY A 1090 -71.90 28.22 -5.66
CA GLY A 1090 -71.86 27.71 -7.05
C GLY A 1090 -71.71 26.20 -7.20
N THR A 1091 -71.73 25.44 -6.10
CA THR A 1091 -71.63 23.97 -6.13
C THR A 1091 -73.02 23.35 -5.95
N PHE A 1092 -73.35 22.34 -6.77
CA PHE A 1092 -74.59 21.57 -6.61
C PHE A 1092 -74.41 20.51 -5.52
N TYR A 1093 -75.32 20.53 -4.55
CA TYR A 1093 -75.41 19.55 -3.47
C TYR A 1093 -76.67 18.70 -3.64
N GLU A 1094 -76.52 17.39 -3.51
CA GLU A 1094 -77.66 16.46 -3.50
C GLU A 1094 -78.39 16.52 -2.17
N VAL A 1095 -79.70 16.73 -2.27
CA VAL A 1095 -80.64 16.69 -1.15
C VAL A 1095 -81.64 15.58 -1.44
N HIS A 1096 -81.69 14.65 -0.51
CA HIS A 1096 -82.55 13.48 -0.54
C HIS A 1096 -83.78 13.77 0.32
N VAL A 1097 -84.95 13.80 -0.32
CA VAL A 1097 -86.26 13.84 0.32
C VAL A 1097 -86.75 12.41 0.48
N ALA A 1098 -86.69 11.88 1.69
CA ALA A 1098 -87.29 10.60 1.99
C ALA A 1098 -88.73 10.82 2.46
N THR A 1099 -89.68 10.22 1.74
CA THR A 1099 -91.09 10.22 2.10
C THR A 1099 -91.49 8.82 2.53
N SER A 1100 -92.21 8.70 3.66
CA SER A 1100 -92.73 7.42 4.16
C SER A 1100 -94.18 7.60 4.61
N VAL A 1101 -95.08 6.81 4.02
CA VAL A 1101 -96.52 6.80 4.32
C VAL A 1101 -96.85 5.51 5.07
N GLU A 1102 -97.29 5.62 6.32
CA GLU A 1102 -97.77 4.47 7.08
C GLU A 1102 -99.22 4.14 6.66
N ASP A 1103 -99.42 2.94 6.10
CA ASP A 1103 -100.71 2.31 5.80
C ASP A 1103 -101.77 3.18 5.09
N CYS A 1104 -101.63 3.38 3.76
CA CYS A 1104 -102.78 3.58 2.86
C CYS A 1104 -102.42 3.27 1.40
N ALA A 1105 -103.34 2.60 0.68
CA ALA A 1105 -103.20 2.31 -0.74
C ALA A 1105 -103.52 3.57 -1.58
N ASN A 1106 -102.58 3.93 -2.47
CA ASN A 1106 -102.70 4.93 -3.54
C ASN A 1106 -103.23 6.31 -3.12
N VAL A 1107 -102.44 7.06 -2.34
CA VAL A 1107 -102.63 8.51 -2.19
C VAL A 1107 -101.55 9.21 -3.02
N GLU A 1108 -101.96 9.97 -4.05
CA GLU A 1108 -101.05 10.86 -4.78
C GLU A 1108 -100.68 12.05 -3.88
N LEU A 1109 -99.52 11.96 -3.23
CA LEU A 1109 -98.96 13.06 -2.44
C LEU A 1109 -98.07 13.91 -3.34
N VAL A 1110 -98.44 15.17 -3.56
CA VAL A 1110 -97.58 16.16 -4.21
C VAL A 1110 -96.70 16.79 -3.16
N VAL A 1111 -95.39 16.53 -3.24
CA VAL A 1111 -94.39 17.16 -2.40
C VAL A 1111 -93.79 18.34 -3.15
N ALA A 1112 -93.96 19.54 -2.59
CA ALA A 1112 -93.35 20.76 -3.09
C ALA A 1112 -92.08 21.07 -2.29
N VAL A 1113 -90.99 21.33 -3.00
CA VAL A 1113 -89.71 21.71 -2.41
C VAL A 1113 -89.50 23.21 -2.57
N THR A 1114 -89.30 23.90 -1.45
CA THR A 1114 -89.06 25.34 -1.40
C THR A 1114 -87.77 25.66 -0.66
N VAL A 1115 -87.03 26.64 -1.17
CA VAL A 1115 -85.88 27.22 -0.49
C VAL A 1115 -86.21 28.64 -0.05
N THR A 1116 -85.99 28.93 1.22
CA THR A 1116 -86.18 30.26 1.81
C THR A 1116 -84.90 30.76 2.43
N ASP A 1117 -84.76 32.06 2.59
CA ASP A 1117 -83.72 32.63 3.46
C ASP A 1117 -84.00 32.20 4.91
N ALA A 1118 -82.98 31.71 5.64
CA ALA A 1118 -83.18 31.17 6.98
C ALA A 1118 -83.50 32.24 8.04
N VAL A 1119 -83.13 33.50 7.77
CA VAL A 1119 -83.32 34.64 8.67
C VAL A 1119 -84.64 35.34 8.38
N THR A 1120 -84.97 35.57 7.10
CA THR A 1120 -86.20 36.29 6.72
C THR A 1120 -87.38 35.37 6.43
N ASN A 1121 -87.15 34.07 6.21
CA ASN A 1121 -88.15 33.09 5.80
C ASN A 1121 -88.86 33.41 4.47
N GLU A 1122 -88.31 34.32 3.66
CA GLU A 1122 -88.84 34.64 2.32
C GLU A 1122 -88.29 33.66 1.27
N PRO A 1123 -89.10 33.27 0.25
CA PRO A 1123 -88.68 32.37 -0.81
C PRO A 1123 -87.54 32.97 -1.64
N THR A 1124 -86.50 32.17 -1.88
CA THR A 1124 -85.31 32.63 -2.61
C THR A 1124 -85.58 32.68 -4.12
N SER A 1125 -85.03 33.71 -4.77
CA SER A 1125 -85.14 33.87 -6.22
C SER A 1125 -84.15 32.96 -6.96
N ALA A 1126 -84.40 32.72 -8.25
CA ALA A 1126 -83.46 32.01 -9.14
C ALA A 1126 -82.09 32.73 -9.29
N ALA A 1127 -81.98 34.00 -8.87
CA ALA A 1127 -80.71 34.73 -8.80
C ALA A 1127 -79.89 34.40 -7.53
N THR A 1128 -80.49 33.72 -6.56
CA THR A 1128 -79.93 33.39 -5.24
C THR A 1128 -79.68 31.90 -5.09
N CYS A 1129 -80.59 31.06 -5.62
CA CYS A 1129 -80.51 29.61 -5.53
C CYS A 1129 -81.02 28.96 -6.82
N LEU A 1130 -80.30 27.96 -7.31
CA LEU A 1130 -80.68 27.09 -8.42
C LEU A 1130 -81.10 25.74 -7.87
N LEU A 1131 -82.22 25.24 -8.36
CA LEU A 1131 -82.73 23.91 -8.03
C LEU A 1131 -82.81 23.09 -9.32
N ALA A 1132 -82.18 21.92 -9.31
CA ALA A 1132 -82.18 20.99 -10.43
C ALA A 1132 -82.83 19.66 -10.00
N GLY A 1133 -83.86 19.24 -10.72
CA GLY A 1133 -84.70 18.09 -10.36
C GLY A 1133 -86.19 18.42 -10.41
N ALA A 1134 -87.05 17.42 -10.18
CA ALA A 1134 -88.49 17.65 -10.07
C ALA A 1134 -88.79 18.31 -8.72
N LEU A 1135 -89.13 19.61 -8.75
CA LEU A 1135 -89.45 20.41 -7.55
C LEU A 1135 -90.84 20.11 -6.99
N GLU A 1136 -91.68 19.54 -7.85
CA GLU A 1136 -92.94 18.90 -7.52
C GLU A 1136 -92.84 17.47 -8.04
N TYR A 1137 -93.01 16.50 -7.16
CA TYR A 1137 -93.08 15.09 -7.54
C TYR A 1137 -94.23 14.41 -6.80
N THR A 1138 -94.81 13.41 -7.45
CA THR A 1138 -95.85 12.58 -6.87
C THR A 1138 -95.23 11.34 -6.27
N VAL A 1139 -95.54 11.08 -4.99
CA VAL A 1139 -95.16 9.85 -4.31
C VAL A 1139 -96.12 8.75 -4.77
N LEU A 1140 -95.61 7.71 -5.44
CA LEU A 1140 -96.41 6.59 -5.93
C LEU A 1140 -96.27 5.33 -5.06
N ASP A 1141 -95.15 5.20 -4.35
CA ASP A 1141 -94.81 4.05 -3.50
C ASP A 1141 -94.71 4.47 -2.02
N PRO A 1142 -95.01 3.57 -1.05
CA PRO A 1142 -95.11 3.92 0.38
C PRO A 1142 -93.79 4.43 0.99
N ILE A 1143 -92.65 4.14 0.37
CA ILE A 1143 -91.35 4.74 0.70
C ILE A 1143 -90.69 5.17 -0.61
N GLN A 1144 -90.54 6.47 -0.82
CA GLN A 1144 -89.87 7.01 -2.00
C GLN A 1144 -88.82 8.05 -1.57
N VAL A 1145 -87.58 7.84 -2.01
CA VAL A 1145 -86.49 8.81 -1.88
C VAL A 1145 -86.39 9.56 -3.19
N HIS A 1146 -86.69 10.85 -3.16
CA HIS A 1146 -86.51 11.75 -4.29
C HIS A 1146 -85.25 12.58 -4.10
N VAL A 1147 -84.43 12.66 -5.14
CA VAL A 1147 -83.18 13.41 -5.11
C VAL A 1147 -83.33 14.64 -5.98
N PHE A 1148 -83.02 15.79 -5.40
CA PHE A 1148 -82.87 17.04 -6.13
C PHE A 1148 -81.55 17.69 -5.75
N GLN A 1149 -81.02 18.49 -6.66
CA GLN A 1149 -79.76 19.18 -6.48
C GLN A 1149 -80.00 20.66 -6.25
N VAL A 1150 -79.27 21.23 -5.30
CA VAL A 1150 -79.36 22.63 -4.91
C VAL A 1150 -78.00 23.28 -5.05
N ALA A 1151 -77.92 24.39 -5.77
CA ALA A 1151 -76.73 25.23 -5.82
C ALA A 1151 -77.09 26.66 -5.40
N PHE A 1152 -76.32 27.23 -4.49
CA PHE A 1152 -76.52 28.60 -4.05
C PHE A 1152 -75.56 29.54 -4.80
N LEU A 1153 -76.11 30.61 -5.35
CA LEU A 1153 -75.38 31.64 -6.11
C LEU A 1153 -75.00 32.84 -5.24
N GLN A 1154 -75.48 32.88 -3.99
CA GLN A 1154 -75.12 33.88 -2.98
C GLN A 1154 -74.79 33.20 -1.65
N THR A 1155 -73.87 33.78 -0.87
CA THR A 1155 -73.51 33.30 0.47
C THR A 1155 -74.57 33.72 1.49
N GLY A 1156 -74.85 32.86 2.47
CA GLY A 1156 -75.87 33.11 3.48
C GLY A 1156 -76.35 31.82 4.15
N GLN A 1157 -77.24 31.95 5.14
CA GLN A 1157 -77.95 30.81 5.70
C GLN A 1157 -79.29 30.65 4.98
N PHE A 1158 -79.53 29.49 4.40
CA PHE A 1158 -80.75 29.19 3.68
C PHE A 1158 -81.45 27.99 4.30
N ARG A 1159 -82.77 27.96 4.22
CA ARG A 1159 -83.59 26.84 4.69
C ARG A 1159 -84.20 26.14 3.48
N VAL A 1160 -83.81 24.88 3.29
CA VAL A 1160 -84.43 23.99 2.32
C VAL A 1160 -85.59 23.28 3.03
N SER A 1161 -86.78 23.33 2.45
CA SER A 1161 -88.00 22.79 3.04
C SER A 1161 -88.75 21.95 2.02
N ALA A 1162 -89.34 20.84 2.50
CA ALA A 1162 -90.22 19.98 1.72
C ALA A 1162 -91.57 19.92 2.42
N MET A 1163 -92.64 20.23 1.68
CA MET A 1163 -94.00 20.36 2.18
C MET A 1163 -94.96 19.53 1.32
N VAL A 1164 -95.92 18.87 1.97
CA VAL A 1164 -97.07 18.25 1.30
C VAL A 1164 -98.17 19.30 1.13
N SER A 1165 -98.87 19.29 0.00
CA SER A 1165 -99.85 20.33 -0.38
C SER A 1165 -101.08 20.50 0.54
N ASP A 1166 -101.32 19.61 1.52
CA ASP A 1166 -102.40 19.75 2.52
C ASP A 1166 -101.79 19.67 3.96
N ASP A 1167 -101.86 20.78 4.70
CA ASP A 1167 -101.04 21.16 5.86
C ASP A 1167 -100.93 20.15 7.03
N THR A 1168 -99.68 19.83 7.43
CA THR A 1168 -99.15 19.77 8.84
C THR A 1168 -97.75 19.13 8.93
N THR A 1169 -97.25 18.49 7.87
CA THR A 1169 -95.94 17.82 7.86
C THR A 1169 -94.93 18.54 6.97
N CYS A 1170 -93.95 19.19 7.59
CA CYS A 1170 -92.85 19.89 6.90
C CYS A 1170 -91.52 19.39 7.44
N ALA A 1171 -90.63 18.98 6.54
CA ALA A 1171 -89.22 18.77 6.86
C ALA A 1171 -88.45 20.00 6.40
N SER A 1172 -87.55 20.51 7.24
CA SER A 1172 -86.64 21.57 6.83
C SER A 1172 -85.22 21.31 7.30
N MET A 1173 -84.25 21.70 6.49
CA MET A 1173 -82.83 21.67 6.77
C MET A 1173 -82.27 23.08 6.57
N THR A 1174 -81.54 23.58 7.56
CA THR A 1174 -80.78 24.83 7.43
C THR A 1174 -79.40 24.54 6.88
N VAL A 1175 -78.96 25.34 5.92
CA VAL A 1175 -77.71 25.19 5.17
C VAL A 1175 -76.94 26.49 5.22
N ASP A 1176 -75.68 26.42 5.62
CA ASP A 1176 -74.75 27.55 5.63
C ASP A 1176 -73.91 27.53 4.36
N VAL A 1177 -74.03 28.59 3.55
CA VAL A 1177 -73.32 28.74 2.28
C VAL A 1177 -72.19 29.76 2.42
N VAL A 1178 -70.95 29.33 2.19
CA VAL A 1178 -69.74 30.12 2.39
C VAL A 1178 -69.06 30.41 1.04
N ALA A 1179 -68.38 31.57 0.95
CA ALA A 1179 -67.58 31.95 -0.21
C ALA A 1179 -66.36 31.01 -0.35
N THR A 1180 -65.91 30.79 -1.57
CA THR A 1180 -64.91 29.78 -1.94
C THR A 1180 -63.51 29.97 -1.36
N ASP A 1181 -63.23 31.06 -0.64
CA ASP A 1181 -61.89 31.42 -0.15
C ASP A 1181 -61.68 31.39 1.38
N ASP A 1182 -62.69 31.08 2.19
CA ASP A 1182 -62.54 30.98 3.66
C ASP A 1182 -62.71 29.55 4.20
N VAL A 1183 -61.92 28.61 3.67
CA VAL A 1183 -61.66 27.31 4.33
C VAL A 1183 -60.16 27.17 4.58
N ASN A 1184 -59.68 27.94 5.54
CA ASN A 1184 -58.50 27.63 6.33
C ASN A 1184 -58.68 28.30 7.70
N THR A 1185 -59.43 27.64 8.58
CA THR A 1185 -59.17 27.62 10.02
C THR A 1185 -60.14 26.65 10.70
N VAL A 1186 -59.57 25.78 11.53
CA VAL A 1186 -60.17 24.84 12.48
C VAL A 1186 -60.28 23.37 12.01
N GLU A 1187 -59.28 22.62 12.48
CA GLU A 1187 -59.06 21.15 12.63
C GLU A 1187 -58.97 20.22 11.42
#